data_AF-A0A6G3ZBT0-F1
#
_entry.id   AF-A0A6G3ZBT0-F1
#
_cell.length_a   1.000
_cell.length_b   1.000
_cell.length_c   1.000
_cell.angle_alpha   90.00
_cell.angle_beta   90.00
_cell.angle_gamma   90.00
#
_symmetry.space_group_name_H-M   'P 1'
#
loop_
_entity.id
_entity.type
_entity.pdbx_description
1 polymer ?
#
loop_
_entity_poly.entity_id
_entity_poly.type
_entity_poly.pdbx_seq_one_letter_code
_entity_poly.pdbx_strand_id
1 'polypeptide(L)'
;SKASVSRLALIQLGDDTYQMLWSCHHILLDGWSAAIIIKDVFAFYEALCEGKTASPEPLPSYPNYLNWIQKQDLGQAGLFWKQQFEGFEKPVLLAKKPVKKTANSNIFTSQSFSLSETYTGNLQSLAREHRLTLGTIIQCVWGLLLGHYAGTRDAVFGTAVSGRNTGLTNMEFLSGMFTNVLPVRIHWTAQTSLSDWLKNTQAEQSGTQNYEFTTLDQITDWIGWPGELPLLDSLLVFENFPWTVIESGGVKVTNFSGGITSTYPVTLVVIPGETLSFEIKFNKAEVSKTIITWFSRQFESLLQSLPDMAENTMADLLSAIEAPPVEKYELDLEKHVNSSQALLTKNGKYRSFITPRNTMELQVAKIWEQIFGRSPIGVTENFFEIGGTSILAVKLLALIEQKLKRNLPPVTLLQNPTIEGLAKILNNNQASPNWSALVPLRTKGGKTPIFCMHAGGGHVYFYHALSKYLDDDQPVYSMQPVGLDGISGYHESIKTMAADYLKEIQSIQPKGPYALLGTCFSNAVCLEIAHQLRKMGESISLLVIVDSGGRELGRRIRKPVQIPPMNKRLKRFVGLNFKDAKNAIRKKITKRFEKLKKKWIILTETKHARKLREMQEHLGKLYEDYYWEPCQEKVTLIRSSEYNEDPNKNFHLERWSAIALGGLSVYVVPGEHLTLFEEPAVEHLARQLQECLDKAHNQPAGGNLSPLTLP
;
A
#
# COMPACT_ATOMS: atom_id res chain seq x y z
N SER A 1 -7.77 9.60 14.93
CA SER A 1 -6.72 10.64 15.04
C SER A 1 -5.73 10.41 13.93
N LYS A 2 -5.43 11.40 13.08
CA LYS A 2 -4.43 11.21 12.02
C LYS A 2 -3.05 11.06 12.66
N ALA A 3 -2.43 9.89 12.51
CA ALA A 3 -1.02 9.71 12.85
C ALA A 3 -0.19 10.72 12.06
N SER A 4 0.83 11.32 12.69
CA SER A 4 1.75 12.21 12.00
C SER A 4 2.54 11.41 10.95
N VAL A 5 2.52 11.89 9.71
CA VAL A 5 3.26 11.34 8.56
C VAL A 5 4.75 11.69 8.56
N SER A 6 5.18 12.48 9.55
CA SER A 6 6.59 12.73 9.89
C SER A 6 6.76 12.71 11.41
N ARG A 7 7.89 12.18 11.89
CA ARG A 7 8.24 12.08 13.32
C ARG A 7 9.71 12.42 13.47
N LEU A 8 10.02 13.19 14.50
CA LEU A 8 11.37 13.54 14.89
C LEU A 8 11.57 13.15 16.35
N ALA A 9 12.70 12.50 16.64
CA ALA A 9 13.16 12.24 18.00
C ALA A 9 14.61 12.72 18.11
N LEU A 10 14.93 13.39 19.21
CA LEU A 10 16.28 13.77 19.57
C LEU A 10 16.65 13.04 20.85
N ILE A 11 17.70 12.23 20.80
CA ILE A 11 18.14 11.38 21.89
C ILE A 11 19.49 11.90 22.37
N GLN A 12 19.60 12.26 23.64
CA GLN A 12 20.86 12.63 24.25
C GLN A 12 21.64 11.36 24.63
N LEU A 13 22.85 11.21 24.10
CA LEU A 13 23.74 10.07 24.37
C LEU A 13 24.85 10.41 25.37
N GLY A 14 25.20 11.68 25.50
CA GLY A 14 26.19 12.21 26.45
C GLY A 14 25.98 13.71 26.68
N ASP A 15 26.93 14.37 27.33
CA ASP A 15 26.81 15.80 27.70
C ASP A 15 26.61 16.68 26.45
N ASP A 16 27.42 16.48 25.41
CA ASP A 16 27.37 17.24 24.14
C ASP A 16 27.11 16.35 22.91
N THR A 17 26.64 15.11 23.12
CA THR A 17 26.44 14.12 22.04
C THR A 17 24.97 13.75 21.91
N TYR A 18 24.43 13.90 20.71
CA TYR A 18 23.02 13.65 20.41
C TYR A 18 22.85 12.78 19.16
N GLN A 19 21.78 12.00 19.13
CA GLN A 19 21.32 11.28 17.94
C GLN A 19 19.93 11.80 17.55
N MET A 20 19.82 12.32 16.34
CA MET A 20 18.55 12.76 15.76
C MET A 20 18.00 11.66 14.86
N LEU A 21 16.79 11.18 15.16
CA LEU A 21 16.05 10.23 14.34
C LEU A 21 14.89 10.94 13.67
N TRP A 22 14.92 11.01 12.35
CA TRP A 22 13.83 11.54 11.54
C TRP A 22 13.21 10.44 10.69
N SER A 23 11.91 10.24 10.83
CA SER A 23 11.16 9.29 10.00
C SER A 23 10.03 10.03 9.30
N CYS A 24 9.91 9.85 7.99
CA CYS A 24 8.86 10.45 7.19
C CYS A 24 8.31 9.44 6.20
N HIS A 25 7.00 9.46 5.97
CA HIS A 25 6.40 8.67 4.90
C HIS A 25 6.88 9.23 3.55
N HIS A 26 7.33 8.36 2.65
CA HIS A 26 7.88 8.70 1.34
C HIS A 26 6.86 9.42 0.41
N ILE A 27 5.59 9.52 0.81
CA ILE A 27 4.58 10.29 0.05
C ILE A 27 4.81 11.79 0.16
N LEU A 28 5.53 12.24 1.20
CA LEU A 28 5.79 13.65 1.45
C LEU A 28 7.10 14.14 0.83
N LEU A 29 8.12 13.28 0.78
CA LEU A 29 9.46 13.68 0.39
C LEU A 29 10.25 12.49 -0.16
N ASP A 30 11.13 12.80 -1.11
CA ASP A 30 12.19 11.93 -1.60
C ASP A 30 13.53 12.21 -0.88
N GLY A 31 14.56 11.40 -1.17
CA GLY A 31 15.89 11.56 -0.56
C GLY A 31 16.51 12.95 -0.82
N TRP A 32 16.24 13.54 -1.99
CA TRP A 32 16.74 14.88 -2.32
C TRP A 32 16.07 15.95 -1.45
N SER A 33 14.76 15.86 -1.30
CA SER A 33 13.98 16.72 -0.43
C SER A 33 14.36 16.57 1.04
N ALA A 34 14.76 15.37 1.47
CA ALA A 34 15.27 15.14 2.82
C ALA A 34 16.54 15.98 3.08
N ALA A 35 17.49 15.98 2.15
CA ALA A 35 18.72 16.76 2.26
C ALA A 35 18.44 18.27 2.29
N ILE A 36 17.51 18.77 1.46
CA ILE A 36 17.08 20.18 1.48
C ILE A 36 16.51 20.55 2.86
N ILE A 37 15.58 19.75 3.38
CA ILE A 37 14.93 20.02 4.67
C ILE A 37 15.97 20.04 5.79
N ILE A 38 16.91 19.11 5.79
CA ILE A 38 17.97 19.06 6.82
C ILE A 38 18.88 20.28 6.72
N LYS A 39 19.29 20.67 5.50
CA LYS A 39 20.07 21.88 5.26
C LYS A 39 19.35 23.12 5.80
N ASP A 40 18.06 23.27 5.49
CA ASP A 40 17.26 24.41 5.94
C ASP A 40 17.14 24.42 7.47
N VAL A 41 16.91 23.27 8.10
CA VAL A 41 16.84 23.15 9.58
C VAL A 41 18.10 23.71 10.24
N PHE A 42 19.28 23.39 9.72
CA PHE A 42 20.54 23.92 10.27
C PHE A 42 20.71 25.42 10.00
N ALA A 43 20.35 25.90 8.81
CA ALA A 43 20.36 27.35 8.53
C ALA A 43 19.42 28.13 9.47
N PHE A 44 18.22 27.59 9.75
CA PHE A 44 17.31 28.16 10.74
C PHE A 44 17.88 28.09 12.15
N TYR A 45 18.53 26.98 12.51
CA TYR A 45 19.15 26.80 13.83
C TYR A 45 20.25 27.83 14.09
N GLU A 46 21.17 28.01 13.15
CA GLU A 46 22.25 29.00 13.24
C GLU A 46 21.74 30.43 13.33
N ALA A 47 20.76 30.80 12.49
CA ALA A 47 20.14 32.11 12.60
C ALA A 47 19.51 32.35 13.99
N LEU A 48 18.84 31.33 14.55
CA LEU A 48 18.28 31.42 15.91
C LEU A 48 19.37 31.55 16.99
N CYS A 49 20.50 30.84 16.86
CA CYS A 49 21.64 30.97 17.76
C CYS A 49 22.25 32.38 17.73
N GLU A 50 22.28 33.02 16.57
CA GLU A 50 22.77 34.39 16.40
C GLU A 50 21.74 35.48 16.72
N GLY A 51 20.52 35.10 17.11
CA GLY A 51 19.42 36.04 17.32
C GLY A 51 18.89 36.72 16.05
N LYS A 52 19.18 36.14 14.88
CA LYS A 52 18.68 36.57 13.56
C LYS A 52 17.41 35.83 13.17
N THR A 53 16.65 36.39 12.24
CA THR A 53 15.54 35.69 11.59
C THR A 53 16.01 35.21 10.22
N ALA A 54 16.03 33.88 10.01
CA ALA A 54 16.27 33.34 8.68
C ALA A 54 15.06 33.60 7.78
N SER A 55 15.31 34.10 6.57
CA SER A 55 14.29 34.27 5.52
C SER A 55 14.75 33.46 4.31
N PRO A 56 14.12 32.30 4.02
CA PRO A 56 14.43 31.57 2.80
C PRO A 56 14.02 32.39 1.56
N GLU A 57 14.75 32.19 0.47
CA GLU A 57 14.37 32.70 -0.85
C GLU A 57 12.96 32.19 -1.25
N PRO A 58 12.19 32.94 -2.05
CA PRO A 58 10.88 32.48 -2.51
C PRO A 58 11.02 31.21 -3.36
N LEU A 59 10.38 30.12 -2.91
CA LEU A 59 10.34 28.85 -3.62
C LEU A 59 9.02 28.67 -4.40
N PRO A 60 9.03 27.98 -5.56
CA PRO A 60 7.79 27.51 -6.18
C PRO A 60 7.02 26.62 -5.21
N SER A 61 5.69 26.57 -5.33
CA SER A 61 4.89 25.66 -4.50
C SER A 61 4.80 24.27 -5.14
N TYR A 62 4.70 23.20 -4.34
CA TYR A 62 4.41 21.85 -4.87
C TYR A 62 3.16 21.81 -5.77
N PRO A 63 2.06 22.55 -5.48
CA PRO A 63 0.97 22.75 -6.44
C PRO A 63 1.37 23.33 -7.80
N ASN A 64 2.37 24.20 -7.88
CA ASN A 64 2.87 24.72 -9.16
C ASN A 64 3.47 23.58 -10.00
N TYR A 65 4.23 22.68 -9.37
CA TYR A 65 4.76 21.47 -10.00
C TYR A 65 3.63 20.55 -10.48
N LEU A 66 2.61 20.30 -9.67
CA LEU A 66 1.45 19.49 -10.09
C LEU A 66 0.71 20.11 -11.29
N ASN A 67 0.56 21.44 -11.31
CA ASN A 67 -0.01 22.15 -12.47
C ASN A 67 0.88 22.06 -13.70
N TRP A 68 2.20 22.01 -13.54
CA TRP A 68 3.14 21.79 -14.63
C TRP A 68 2.99 20.37 -15.20
N ILE A 69 2.91 19.33 -14.36
CA ILE A 69 2.66 17.94 -14.81
C ILE A 69 1.39 17.86 -15.66
N GLN A 70 0.31 18.50 -15.22
CA GLN A 70 -0.98 18.45 -15.93
C GLN A 70 -0.96 19.08 -17.33
N LYS A 71 0.06 19.90 -17.64
CA LYS A 71 0.21 20.57 -18.93
C LYS A 71 1.12 19.80 -19.91
N GLN A 72 1.74 18.70 -19.47
CA GLN A 72 2.65 17.94 -20.33
C GLN A 72 1.90 17.19 -21.43
N ASP A 73 2.54 17.07 -22.60
CA ASP A 73 1.98 16.35 -23.75
C ASP A 73 2.20 14.84 -23.59
N LEU A 74 1.18 14.16 -23.07
CA LEU A 74 1.18 12.70 -22.94
C LEU A 74 1.18 11.97 -24.29
N GLY A 75 0.72 12.61 -25.36
CA GLY A 75 0.72 12.02 -26.70
C GLY A 75 2.15 11.92 -27.25
N GLN A 76 2.92 13.01 -27.17
CA GLN A 76 4.34 13.02 -27.55
C GLN A 76 5.17 12.08 -26.67
N ALA A 77 4.91 12.07 -25.35
CA ALA A 77 5.57 11.15 -24.44
C ALA A 77 5.31 9.68 -24.82
N GLY A 78 4.06 9.33 -25.14
CA GLY A 78 3.70 7.98 -25.57
C GLY A 78 4.36 7.57 -26.90
N LEU A 79 4.49 8.50 -27.86
CA LEU A 79 5.22 8.24 -29.11
C LEU A 79 6.71 8.01 -28.86
N PHE A 80 7.33 8.85 -28.02
CA PHE A 80 8.72 8.69 -27.62
C PHE A 80 8.98 7.31 -27.00
N TRP A 81 8.21 6.92 -25.99
CA TRP A 81 8.40 5.63 -25.30
C TRP A 81 8.15 4.42 -26.21
N LYS A 82 7.17 4.50 -27.11
CA LYS A 82 6.95 3.46 -28.14
C LYS A 82 8.17 3.29 -29.04
N GLN A 83 8.77 4.40 -29.47
CA GLN A 83 9.99 4.37 -30.28
C GLN A 83 11.18 3.80 -29.50
N GLN A 84 11.36 4.19 -28.23
CA GLN A 84 12.44 3.67 -27.38
C GLN A 84 12.35 2.14 -27.16
N PHE A 85 11.14 1.59 -27.13
CA PHE A 85 10.87 0.17 -26.92
C PHE A 85 10.56 -0.61 -28.20
N GLU A 86 10.80 -0.02 -29.37
CA GLU A 86 10.58 -0.71 -30.64
C GLU A 86 11.46 -1.98 -30.73
N GLY A 87 10.84 -3.11 -31.07
CA GLY A 87 11.51 -4.41 -31.14
C GLY A 87 11.91 -5.02 -29.79
N PHE A 88 11.46 -4.47 -28.65
CA PHE A 88 11.68 -5.10 -27.35
C PHE A 88 10.79 -6.33 -27.19
N GLU A 89 11.39 -7.48 -26.85
CA GLU A 89 10.67 -8.75 -26.78
C GLU A 89 10.45 -9.27 -25.35
N LYS A 90 11.46 -9.15 -24.47
CA LYS A 90 11.42 -9.73 -23.12
C LYS A 90 12.31 -9.02 -22.10
N PRO A 91 11.88 -8.92 -20.83
CA PRO A 91 12.67 -8.33 -19.75
C PRO A 91 13.71 -9.31 -19.21
N VAL A 92 14.72 -8.74 -18.55
CA VAL A 92 15.64 -9.50 -17.70
C VAL A 92 15.11 -9.46 -16.28
N LEU A 93 14.80 -10.62 -15.71
CA LEU A 93 14.31 -10.78 -14.34
C LEU A 93 15.30 -11.62 -13.53
N LEU A 94 15.76 -11.09 -12.40
CA LEU A 94 16.68 -11.75 -11.47
C LEU A 94 15.96 -12.54 -10.38
N ALA A 95 14.71 -12.20 -10.06
CA ALA A 95 13.93 -12.88 -9.03
C ALA A 95 13.34 -14.22 -9.54
N LYS A 96 13.37 -15.25 -8.68
CA LYS A 96 12.81 -16.58 -8.97
C LYS A 96 11.27 -16.60 -9.15
N LYS A 97 10.58 -15.55 -8.71
CA LYS A 97 9.12 -15.41 -8.75
C LYS A 97 8.77 -13.95 -9.03
N PRO A 98 7.64 -13.67 -9.70
CA PRO A 98 7.17 -12.30 -9.88
C PRO A 98 6.95 -11.62 -8.52
N VAL A 99 7.40 -10.38 -8.45
CA VAL A 99 7.53 -9.59 -7.21
C VAL A 99 6.17 -9.37 -6.55
N LYS A 100 5.94 -9.95 -5.36
CA LYS A 100 4.95 -9.41 -4.43
C LYS A 100 5.65 -8.30 -3.64
N LYS A 101 5.30 -7.04 -3.90
CA LYS A 101 5.81 -5.86 -3.18
C LYS A 101 5.56 -6.02 -1.68
N THR A 102 6.51 -6.62 -0.95
CA THR A 102 6.44 -6.81 0.50
C THR A 102 7.55 -5.98 1.12
N ALA A 103 7.17 -4.98 1.92
CA ALA A 103 8.07 -4.00 2.51
C ALA A 103 8.76 -4.51 3.79
N ASN A 104 9.12 -5.80 3.86
CA ASN A 104 9.78 -6.35 5.05
C ASN A 104 11.30 -6.13 4.96
N SER A 105 11.83 -5.24 5.81
CA SER A 105 13.25 -4.87 5.82
C SER A 105 14.19 -6.02 6.21
N ASN A 106 13.71 -7.05 6.91
CA ASN A 106 14.52 -8.18 7.41
C ASN A 106 14.97 -9.19 6.33
N ILE A 107 14.51 -9.03 5.10
CA ILE A 107 14.79 -9.93 3.97
C ILE A 107 15.89 -9.38 3.05
N PHE A 108 16.18 -8.09 3.13
CA PHE A 108 17.22 -7.44 2.33
C PHE A 108 18.58 -7.54 3.01
N THR A 109 19.61 -7.74 2.20
CA THR A 109 21.02 -7.66 2.60
C THR A 109 21.78 -6.90 1.51
N SER A 110 23.00 -6.45 1.80
CA SER A 110 23.84 -5.78 0.81
C SER A 110 25.22 -6.41 0.66
N GLN A 111 25.82 -6.13 -0.49
CA GLN A 111 27.21 -6.40 -0.81
C GLN A 111 27.82 -5.14 -1.42
N SER A 112 28.95 -4.69 -0.87
CA SER A 112 29.60 -3.45 -1.28
C SER A 112 31.01 -3.69 -1.83
N PHE A 113 31.42 -2.83 -2.75
CA PHE A 113 32.79 -2.74 -3.26
C PHE A 113 33.09 -1.28 -3.63
N SER A 114 34.35 -0.94 -3.88
CA SER A 114 34.74 0.42 -4.25
C SER A 114 35.95 0.40 -5.17
N LEU A 115 35.97 1.31 -6.14
CA LEU A 115 37.14 1.52 -6.99
C LEU A 115 38.14 2.41 -6.27
N SER A 116 39.43 2.13 -6.44
CA SER A 116 40.48 3.02 -5.94
C SER A 116 40.38 4.41 -6.61
N GLU A 117 41.03 5.41 -6.01
CA GLU A 117 41.12 6.75 -6.58
C GLU A 117 41.69 6.71 -8.01
N THR A 118 42.68 5.85 -8.27
CA THR A 118 43.26 5.66 -9.60
C THR A 118 42.22 5.19 -10.62
N TYR A 119 41.49 4.12 -10.34
CA TYR A 119 40.48 3.60 -11.26
C TYR A 119 39.29 4.58 -11.42
N THR A 120 38.91 5.25 -10.33
CA THR A 120 37.89 6.30 -10.36
C THR A 120 38.32 7.46 -11.27
N GLY A 121 39.57 7.93 -11.14
CA GLY A 121 40.14 8.99 -11.98
C GLY A 121 40.24 8.59 -13.46
N ASN A 122 40.59 7.34 -13.74
CA ASN A 122 40.65 6.83 -15.11
C ASN A 122 39.26 6.81 -15.77
N LEU A 123 38.23 6.34 -15.07
CA LEU A 123 36.85 6.37 -15.56
C LEU A 123 36.35 7.80 -15.78
N GLN A 124 36.67 8.72 -14.87
CA GLN A 124 36.33 10.14 -15.04
C GLN A 124 37.04 10.75 -16.25
N SER A 125 38.29 10.35 -16.50
CA SER A 125 39.06 10.82 -17.66
C SER A 125 38.46 10.31 -18.96
N LEU A 126 38.13 9.01 -19.02
CA LEU A 126 37.43 8.39 -20.15
C LEU A 126 36.10 9.10 -20.43
N ALA A 127 35.31 9.36 -19.39
CA ALA A 127 34.05 10.08 -19.51
C ALA A 127 34.26 11.48 -20.12
N ARG A 128 35.27 12.24 -19.66
CA ARG A 128 35.59 13.56 -20.20
C ARG A 128 36.06 13.50 -21.65
N GLU A 129 36.96 12.58 -21.97
CA GLU A 129 37.56 12.43 -23.30
C GLU A 129 36.51 12.11 -24.37
N HIS A 130 35.62 11.15 -24.07
CA HIS A 130 34.56 10.73 -25.00
C HIS A 130 33.27 11.55 -24.86
N ARG A 131 33.26 12.60 -24.01
CA ARG A 131 32.10 13.45 -23.68
C ARG A 131 30.89 12.65 -23.17
N LEU A 132 31.17 11.63 -22.37
CA LEU A 132 30.20 10.79 -21.70
C LEU A 132 29.98 11.24 -20.25
N THR A 133 28.88 10.83 -19.65
CA THR A 133 28.66 10.90 -18.21
C THR A 133 29.09 9.59 -17.55
N LEU A 134 29.59 9.68 -16.32
CA LEU A 134 29.83 8.50 -15.49
C LEU A 134 28.55 7.69 -15.28
N GLY A 135 27.40 8.38 -15.25
CA GLY A 135 26.05 7.82 -15.26
C GLY A 135 25.82 6.80 -16.36
N THR A 136 26.06 7.24 -17.61
CA THR A 136 25.91 6.41 -18.80
C THR A 136 26.83 5.21 -18.75
N ILE A 137 28.12 5.39 -18.42
CA ILE A 137 29.08 4.28 -18.39
C ILE A 137 28.61 3.17 -17.43
N ILE A 138 28.19 3.53 -16.23
CA ILE A 138 27.70 2.58 -15.22
C ILE A 138 26.40 1.91 -15.67
N GLN A 139 25.45 2.67 -16.23
CA GLN A 139 24.20 2.11 -16.77
C GLN A 139 24.48 1.10 -17.89
N CYS A 140 25.41 1.41 -18.80
CA CYS A 140 25.85 0.53 -19.87
C CYS A 140 26.46 -0.77 -19.32
N VAL A 141 27.39 -0.68 -18.37
CA VAL A 141 28.01 -1.87 -17.75
C VAL A 141 26.97 -2.71 -17.01
N TRP A 142 26.02 -2.08 -16.32
CA TRP A 142 24.95 -2.79 -15.61
C TRP A 142 24.03 -3.54 -16.58
N GLY A 143 23.54 -2.86 -17.62
CA GLY A 143 22.71 -3.47 -18.66
C GLY A 143 23.42 -4.59 -19.41
N LEU A 144 24.72 -4.42 -19.69
CA LEU A 144 25.57 -5.43 -20.33
C LEU A 144 25.63 -6.71 -19.48
N LEU A 145 25.90 -6.58 -18.17
CA LEU A 145 25.95 -7.73 -17.28
C LEU A 145 24.59 -8.41 -17.13
N LEU A 146 23.50 -7.65 -17.04
CA LEU A 146 22.15 -8.19 -16.99
C LEU A 146 21.83 -9.01 -18.24
N GLY A 147 22.11 -8.48 -19.43
CA GLY A 147 21.87 -9.20 -20.67
C GLY A 147 22.79 -10.40 -20.83
N HIS A 148 24.08 -10.29 -20.48
CA HIS A 148 25.01 -11.42 -20.47
C HIS A 148 24.53 -12.53 -19.53
N TYR A 149 24.13 -12.17 -18.31
CA TYR A 149 23.55 -13.11 -17.34
C TYR A 149 22.31 -13.81 -17.89
N ALA A 150 21.41 -13.09 -18.54
CA ALA A 150 20.18 -13.64 -19.13
C ALA A 150 20.38 -14.30 -20.50
N GLY A 151 21.55 -14.17 -21.14
CA GLY A 151 21.80 -14.65 -22.50
C GLY A 151 21.03 -13.86 -23.57
N THR A 152 20.79 -12.57 -23.33
CA THR A 152 20.16 -11.63 -24.28
C THR A 152 21.12 -10.48 -24.57
N ARG A 153 20.90 -9.79 -25.69
CA ARG A 153 21.61 -8.56 -26.07
C ARG A 153 20.75 -7.30 -25.91
N ASP A 154 19.63 -7.44 -25.23
CA ASP A 154 18.64 -6.39 -24.98
C ASP A 154 18.14 -6.57 -23.55
N ALA A 155 18.51 -5.64 -22.67
CA ALA A 155 18.27 -5.70 -21.23
C ALA A 155 17.61 -4.41 -20.76
N VAL A 156 16.60 -4.55 -19.89
CA VAL A 156 15.85 -3.43 -19.31
C VAL A 156 15.95 -3.48 -17.80
N PHE A 157 16.26 -2.34 -17.19
CA PHE A 157 16.26 -2.14 -15.74
C PHE A 157 15.71 -0.76 -15.40
N GLY A 158 15.35 -0.52 -14.13
CA GLY A 158 14.88 0.78 -13.68
C GLY A 158 16.04 1.69 -13.31
N THR A 159 15.91 3.00 -13.53
CA THR A 159 16.78 4.00 -12.92
C THR A 159 15.96 5.04 -12.16
N ALA A 160 16.44 5.43 -10.98
CA ALA A 160 15.83 6.51 -10.22
C ALA A 160 16.27 7.86 -10.80
N VAL A 161 15.31 8.66 -11.25
CA VAL A 161 15.52 10.02 -11.74
C VAL A 161 15.03 11.04 -10.73
N SER A 162 15.56 12.26 -10.79
CA SER A 162 15.17 13.32 -9.86
C SER A 162 13.71 13.76 -10.04
N GLY A 163 13.19 13.72 -11.28
CA GLY A 163 11.89 14.30 -11.63
C GLY A 163 11.87 15.83 -11.55
N ARG A 164 13.07 16.45 -11.50
CA ARG A 164 13.26 17.89 -11.26
C ARG A 164 13.51 18.71 -12.50
N ASN A 165 13.78 18.07 -13.63
CA ASN A 165 14.03 18.73 -14.90
C ASN A 165 12.71 19.21 -15.54
N THR A 166 12.20 20.35 -15.05
CA THR A 166 10.86 20.86 -15.42
C THR A 166 10.89 22.22 -16.12
N GLY A 167 12.04 22.89 -16.14
CA GLY A 167 12.16 24.29 -16.58
C GLY A 167 11.53 25.31 -15.61
N LEU A 168 10.97 24.87 -14.48
CA LEU A 168 10.50 25.76 -13.41
C LEU A 168 11.70 26.35 -12.66
N THR A 169 11.68 27.66 -12.42
CA THR A 169 12.72 28.35 -11.65
C THR A 169 12.82 27.83 -10.21
N ASN A 170 14.04 27.58 -9.72
CA ASN A 170 14.35 27.15 -8.35
C ASN A 170 13.69 25.81 -7.93
N MET A 171 13.42 24.93 -8.88
CA MET A 171 12.79 23.63 -8.61
C MET A 171 13.70 22.71 -7.79
N GLU A 172 15.01 22.80 -8.01
CA GLU A 172 16.05 22.05 -7.30
C GLU A 172 16.07 22.28 -5.79
N PHE A 173 15.45 23.36 -5.30
CA PHE A 173 15.32 23.71 -3.88
C PHE A 173 13.94 23.38 -3.29
N LEU A 174 13.00 22.89 -4.09
CA LEU A 174 11.65 22.57 -3.60
C LEU A 174 11.62 21.20 -2.90
N SER A 175 11.09 21.13 -1.68
CA SER A 175 10.84 19.86 -1.00
C SER A 175 9.51 19.23 -1.43
N GLY A 176 9.48 17.92 -1.68
CA GLY A 176 8.30 17.17 -2.14
C GLY A 176 8.64 15.78 -2.67
N MET A 177 7.65 15.10 -3.24
CA MET A 177 7.86 13.81 -3.90
C MET A 177 8.05 14.03 -5.41
N PHE A 178 9.29 13.93 -5.89
CA PHE A 178 9.64 14.15 -7.30
C PHE A 178 10.32 12.94 -7.93
N THR A 179 11.09 12.18 -7.14
CA THR A 179 11.79 10.99 -7.63
C THR A 179 10.84 10.07 -8.37
N ASN A 180 11.26 9.66 -9.55
CA ASN A 180 10.53 8.72 -10.38
C ASN A 180 11.45 7.57 -10.79
N VAL A 181 10.87 6.44 -11.19
CA VAL A 181 11.61 5.32 -11.75
C VAL A 181 11.25 5.20 -13.21
N LEU A 182 12.26 5.32 -14.08
CA LEU A 182 12.12 5.16 -15.51
C LEU A 182 12.86 3.91 -15.98
N PRO A 183 12.35 3.21 -17.01
CA PRO A 183 13.06 2.09 -17.58
C PRO A 183 14.22 2.59 -18.45
N VAL A 184 15.37 1.95 -18.30
CA VAL A 184 16.55 2.11 -19.14
C VAL A 184 16.71 0.82 -19.93
N ARG A 185 16.67 0.94 -21.26
CA ARG A 185 16.93 -0.16 -22.19
C ARG A 185 18.36 -0.06 -22.70
N ILE A 186 19.12 -1.12 -22.53
CA ILE A 186 20.49 -1.25 -23.02
C ILE A 186 20.51 -2.42 -24.00
N HIS A 187 20.84 -2.12 -25.26
CA HIS A 187 21.02 -3.14 -26.29
C HIS A 187 22.30 -2.92 -27.08
N TRP A 188 22.83 -3.98 -27.69
CA TRP A 188 24.08 -3.92 -28.45
C TRP A 188 24.17 -5.00 -29.53
N THR A 189 25.07 -4.78 -30.48
CA THR A 189 25.51 -5.83 -31.43
C THR A 189 27.00 -6.10 -31.23
N ALA A 190 27.44 -7.33 -31.51
CA ALA A 190 28.81 -7.75 -31.20
C ALA A 190 29.89 -6.96 -31.97
N GLN A 191 29.54 -6.40 -33.13
CA GLN A 191 30.44 -5.68 -34.03
C GLN A 191 30.49 -4.17 -33.77
N THR A 192 29.73 -3.65 -32.80
CA THR A 192 29.72 -2.19 -32.52
C THR A 192 31.01 -1.81 -31.79
N SER A 193 31.59 -0.66 -32.14
CA SER A 193 32.66 -0.03 -31.37
C SER A 193 32.16 0.33 -29.96
N LEU A 194 32.99 0.13 -28.94
CA LEU A 194 32.63 0.44 -27.55
C LEU A 194 32.31 1.94 -27.38
N SER A 195 33.17 2.82 -27.89
CA SER A 195 32.97 4.27 -27.85
C SER A 195 31.66 4.69 -28.54
N ASP A 196 31.36 4.13 -29.71
CA ASP A 196 30.14 4.47 -30.45
C ASP A 196 28.88 3.98 -29.73
N TRP A 197 28.94 2.78 -29.16
CA TRP A 197 27.84 2.25 -28.34
C TRP A 197 27.56 3.15 -27.14
N LEU A 198 28.58 3.53 -26.36
CA LEU A 198 28.42 4.42 -25.20
C LEU A 198 27.82 5.78 -25.60
N LYS A 199 28.28 6.37 -26.71
CA LYS A 199 27.78 7.66 -27.20
C LYS A 199 26.34 7.58 -27.67
N ASN A 200 25.97 6.52 -28.40
CA ASN A 200 24.61 6.29 -28.86
C ASN A 200 23.67 6.09 -27.68
N THR A 201 24.04 5.24 -26.71
CA THR A 201 23.24 5.06 -25.49
C THR A 201 23.09 6.38 -24.72
N GLN A 202 24.14 7.20 -24.59
CA GLN A 202 23.99 8.50 -23.96
C GLN A 202 23.00 9.41 -24.70
N ALA A 203 23.06 9.44 -26.03
CA ALA A 203 22.16 10.26 -26.83
C ALA A 203 20.70 9.83 -26.65
N GLU A 204 20.43 8.52 -26.62
CA GLU A 204 19.12 7.95 -26.31
C GLU A 204 18.65 8.34 -24.91
N GLN A 205 19.49 8.14 -23.88
CA GLN A 205 19.15 8.48 -22.49
C GLN A 205 18.94 9.98 -22.26
N SER A 206 19.64 10.83 -23.01
CA SER A 206 19.45 12.29 -22.93
C SER A 206 18.05 12.70 -23.40
N GLY A 207 17.47 11.98 -24.37
CA GLY A 207 16.10 12.21 -24.83
C GLY A 207 15.05 11.95 -23.74
N THR A 208 15.32 11.00 -22.84
CA THR A 208 14.43 10.61 -21.74
C THR A 208 14.21 11.72 -20.72
N GLN A 209 15.16 12.65 -20.58
CA GLN A 209 15.10 13.74 -19.60
C GLN A 209 13.86 14.65 -19.77
N ASN A 210 13.38 14.81 -21.01
CA ASN A 210 12.19 15.61 -21.30
C ASN A 210 10.88 14.91 -20.88
N TYR A 211 10.95 13.61 -20.56
CA TYR A 211 9.81 12.77 -20.28
C TYR A 211 9.87 12.15 -18.87
N GLU A 212 10.70 12.68 -17.96
CA GLU A 212 10.82 12.15 -16.59
C GLU A 212 9.52 12.20 -15.78
N PHE A 213 8.53 12.98 -16.22
CA PHE A 213 7.22 13.07 -15.59
C PHE A 213 6.31 11.85 -15.85
N THR A 214 6.66 10.97 -16.79
CA THR A 214 5.84 9.79 -17.14
C THR A 214 6.00 8.69 -16.10
N THR A 215 4.92 8.03 -15.70
CA THR A 215 5.01 6.91 -14.75
C THR A 215 5.39 5.61 -15.47
N LEU A 216 6.02 4.68 -14.76
CA LEU A 216 6.34 3.35 -15.30
C LEU A 216 5.08 2.64 -15.85
N ASP A 217 3.95 2.76 -15.17
CA ASP A 217 2.66 2.19 -15.61
C ASP A 217 2.19 2.78 -16.96
N GLN A 218 2.32 4.10 -17.15
CA GLN A 218 1.99 4.74 -18.43
C GLN A 218 2.91 4.24 -19.54
N ILE A 219 4.20 4.07 -19.24
CA ILE A 219 5.17 3.57 -20.21
C ILE A 219 4.82 2.14 -20.62
N THR A 220 4.54 1.25 -19.65
CA THR A 220 4.11 -0.13 -19.94
C THR A 220 2.87 -0.18 -20.81
N ASP A 221 1.88 0.67 -20.54
CA ASP A 221 0.65 0.76 -21.34
C ASP A 221 0.94 1.23 -22.76
N TRP A 222 1.75 2.27 -22.95
CA TRP A 222 2.06 2.81 -24.28
C TRP A 222 2.84 1.82 -25.14
N ILE A 223 3.79 1.10 -24.58
CA ILE A 223 4.58 0.11 -25.32
C ILE A 223 3.81 -1.20 -25.54
N GLY A 224 2.62 -1.35 -24.97
CA GLY A 224 1.79 -2.54 -25.09
C GLY A 224 2.32 -3.74 -24.29
N TRP A 225 3.11 -3.49 -23.24
CA TRP A 225 3.62 -4.53 -22.36
C TRP A 225 2.51 -5.02 -21.42
N PRO A 226 2.34 -6.33 -21.18
CA PRO A 226 1.31 -6.82 -20.27
C PRO A 226 1.53 -6.31 -18.85
N GLY A 227 0.60 -5.50 -18.32
CA GLY A 227 0.73 -4.87 -16.98
C GLY A 227 0.80 -5.85 -15.80
N GLU A 228 0.47 -7.12 -16.00
CA GLU A 228 0.64 -8.18 -15.00
C GLU A 228 2.08 -8.72 -14.93
N LEU A 229 2.89 -8.46 -15.95
CA LEU A 229 4.28 -8.92 -16.04
C LEU A 229 5.23 -7.77 -15.69
N PRO A 230 6.22 -8.00 -14.82
CA PRO A 230 7.20 -6.96 -14.52
C PRO A 230 8.01 -6.62 -15.77
N LEU A 231 8.08 -5.34 -16.13
CA LEU A 231 8.99 -4.85 -17.17
C LEU A 231 10.46 -4.83 -16.69
N LEU A 232 10.66 -4.69 -15.38
CA LEU A 232 11.95 -4.64 -14.72
C LEU A 232 11.82 -5.09 -13.26
N ASP A 233 12.85 -5.77 -12.74
CA ASP A 233 12.94 -6.17 -11.33
C ASP A 233 14.30 -5.79 -10.67
N SER A 234 15.13 -5.08 -11.41
CA SER A 234 16.36 -4.47 -10.91
C SER A 234 16.30 -2.94 -11.05
N LEU A 235 16.89 -2.25 -10.08
CA LEU A 235 16.94 -0.79 -10.02
C LEU A 235 18.39 -0.31 -9.90
N LEU A 236 18.75 0.76 -10.62
CA LEU A 236 20.00 1.47 -10.49
C LEU A 236 19.75 2.88 -9.93
N VAL A 237 20.36 3.19 -8.79
CA VAL A 237 20.22 4.47 -8.10
C VAL A 237 21.58 5.15 -8.00
N PHE A 238 21.65 6.40 -8.49
CA PHE A 238 22.78 7.29 -8.21
C PHE A 238 22.48 8.14 -6.98
N GLU A 239 23.22 7.94 -5.89
CA GLU A 239 23.12 8.76 -4.68
C GLU A 239 23.89 10.07 -4.85
N ASN A 240 23.38 10.94 -5.71
CA ASN A 240 23.93 12.29 -5.94
C ASN A 240 23.48 13.29 -4.86
N PHE A 241 23.21 12.83 -3.63
CA PHE A 241 22.73 13.71 -2.58
C PHE A 241 23.86 14.65 -2.16
N PRO A 242 23.64 15.98 -2.11
CA PRO A 242 24.64 16.93 -1.69
C PRO A 242 24.81 16.86 -0.17
N TRP A 243 25.54 15.85 0.32
CA TRP A 243 25.97 15.80 1.71
C TRP A 243 27.34 16.46 1.80
N THR A 244 27.38 17.58 2.52
CA THR A 244 28.63 18.20 2.96
C THR A 244 28.73 18.03 4.46
N VAL A 245 29.93 18.15 5.01
CA VAL A 245 30.12 18.21 6.47
C VAL A 245 29.32 19.42 6.98
N ILE A 246 28.28 19.16 7.78
CA ILE A 246 27.45 20.21 8.36
C ILE A 246 28.07 20.62 9.70
N GLU A 247 28.62 21.83 9.73
CA GLU A 247 29.00 22.54 10.95
C GLU A 247 28.18 23.83 11.00
N SER A 248 27.26 23.94 11.95
CA SER A 248 26.29 25.05 12.00
C SER A 248 25.84 25.32 13.44
N GLY A 249 25.86 26.58 13.88
CA GLY A 249 25.42 26.98 15.22
C GLY A 249 26.14 26.28 16.38
N GLY A 250 27.40 25.86 16.20
CA GLY A 250 28.15 25.08 17.18
C GLY A 250 27.84 23.58 17.21
N VAL A 251 26.96 23.09 16.32
CA VAL A 251 26.67 21.67 16.13
C VAL A 251 27.46 21.14 14.95
N LYS A 252 28.10 19.98 15.13
CA LYS A 252 28.79 19.24 14.08
C LYS A 252 28.09 17.92 13.84
N VAL A 253 27.66 17.67 12.60
CA VAL A 253 27.14 16.37 12.19
C VAL A 253 28.31 15.44 11.89
N THR A 254 28.56 14.48 12.76
CA THR A 254 29.70 13.55 12.66
C THR A 254 29.37 12.31 11.81
N ASN A 255 28.11 11.90 11.77
CA ASN A 255 27.65 10.77 10.98
C ASN A 255 26.20 10.99 10.54
N PHE A 256 25.88 10.53 9.35
CA PHE A 256 24.52 10.50 8.81
C PHE A 256 24.27 9.13 8.18
N SER A 257 23.21 8.46 8.62
CA SER A 257 22.72 7.24 7.99
C SER A 257 21.26 7.42 7.64
N GLY A 258 20.95 7.32 6.35
CA GLY A 258 19.61 7.36 5.81
C GLY A 258 19.55 6.54 4.53
N GLY A 259 18.35 6.26 4.05
CA GLY A 259 18.20 5.52 2.81
C GLY A 259 16.75 5.18 2.50
N ILE A 260 16.50 4.88 1.24
CA ILE A 260 15.23 4.34 0.76
C ILE A 260 15.33 2.82 0.83
N THR A 261 14.35 2.17 1.47
CA THR A 261 14.17 0.73 1.32
C THR A 261 13.58 0.48 -0.06
N SER A 262 14.41 0.01 -0.99
CA SER A 262 13.95 -0.39 -2.31
C SER A 262 12.98 -1.56 -2.20
N THR A 263 11.93 -1.55 -3.02
CA THR A 263 11.00 -2.67 -3.17
C THR A 263 11.41 -3.62 -4.29
N TYR A 264 12.52 -3.35 -4.98
CA TYR A 264 13.03 -4.16 -6.08
C TYR A 264 13.92 -5.30 -5.56
N PRO A 265 13.81 -6.52 -6.11
CA PRO A 265 14.65 -7.66 -5.74
C PRO A 265 16.14 -7.38 -5.74
N VAL A 266 16.63 -6.55 -6.67
CA VAL A 266 18.02 -6.10 -6.73
C VAL A 266 18.05 -4.59 -6.94
N THR A 267 18.89 -3.89 -6.18
CA THR A 267 19.14 -2.46 -6.34
C THR A 267 20.63 -2.19 -6.27
N LEU A 268 21.21 -1.73 -7.38
CA LEU A 268 22.57 -1.21 -7.45
C LEU A 268 22.55 0.28 -7.05
N VAL A 269 23.24 0.60 -5.97
CA VAL A 269 23.43 1.97 -5.50
C VAL A 269 24.84 2.41 -5.84
N VAL A 270 24.97 3.54 -6.51
CA VAL A 270 26.24 4.18 -6.85
C VAL A 270 26.42 5.41 -5.97
N ILE A 271 27.55 5.47 -5.27
CA ILE A 271 27.90 6.55 -4.35
C ILE A 271 29.16 7.24 -4.90
N PRO A 272 29.04 8.45 -5.49
CA PRO A 272 30.19 9.20 -5.99
C PRO A 272 31.01 9.78 -4.84
N GLY A 273 32.32 9.89 -5.06
CA GLY A 273 33.29 10.44 -4.11
C GLY A 273 34.70 10.49 -4.70
N GLU A 274 35.72 10.67 -3.86
CA GLU A 274 37.13 10.50 -4.25
C GLU A 274 37.38 9.08 -4.78
N THR A 275 36.75 8.10 -4.14
CA THR A 275 36.56 6.75 -4.63
C THR A 275 35.11 6.52 -5.04
N LEU A 276 34.88 5.85 -6.17
CA LEU A 276 33.55 5.44 -6.58
C LEU A 276 33.13 4.18 -5.82
N SER A 277 32.10 4.29 -4.97
CA SER A 277 31.61 3.19 -4.15
C SER A 277 30.29 2.65 -4.67
N PHE A 278 30.09 1.34 -4.47
CA PHE A 278 28.93 0.61 -4.95
C PHE A 278 28.35 -0.26 -3.84
N GLU A 279 27.02 -0.32 -3.78
CA GLU A 279 26.29 -1.22 -2.90
C GLU A 279 25.18 -1.93 -3.68
N ILE A 280 25.22 -3.25 -3.77
CA ILE A 280 24.15 -4.06 -4.32
C ILE A 280 23.28 -4.55 -3.17
N LYS A 281 22.09 -3.95 -3.03
CA LYS A 281 21.04 -4.38 -2.10
C LYS A 281 20.19 -5.44 -2.78
N PHE A 282 19.92 -6.55 -2.11
CA PHE A 282 19.11 -7.62 -2.70
C PHE A 282 18.26 -8.37 -1.68
N ASN A 283 17.15 -8.91 -2.16
CA ASN A 283 16.27 -9.78 -1.41
C ASN A 283 16.83 -11.20 -1.39
N LYS A 284 17.37 -11.64 -0.24
CA LYS A 284 18.01 -12.97 -0.10
C LYS A 284 17.04 -14.14 -0.27
N ALA A 285 15.73 -13.91 -0.19
CA ALA A 285 14.72 -14.93 -0.45
C ALA A 285 14.47 -15.15 -1.95
N GLU A 286 14.82 -14.17 -2.79
CA GLU A 286 14.49 -14.16 -4.22
C GLU A 286 15.74 -14.31 -5.09
N VAL A 287 16.88 -13.78 -4.65
CA VAL A 287 18.15 -13.77 -5.41
C VAL A 287 19.26 -14.38 -4.57
N SER A 288 20.03 -15.31 -5.15
CA SER A 288 21.11 -15.98 -4.44
C SER A 288 22.32 -15.06 -4.27
N LYS A 289 23.04 -15.20 -3.15
CA LYS A 289 24.28 -14.46 -2.90
C LYS A 289 25.34 -14.74 -3.96
N THR A 290 25.36 -15.94 -4.53
CA THR A 290 26.26 -16.34 -5.62
C THR A 290 26.08 -15.45 -6.85
N ILE A 291 24.83 -15.19 -7.26
CA ILE A 291 24.51 -14.30 -8.38
C ILE A 291 25.01 -12.88 -8.09
N ILE A 292 24.75 -12.34 -6.89
CA ILE A 292 25.19 -10.99 -6.50
C ILE A 292 26.71 -10.87 -6.41
N THR A 293 27.37 -11.94 -5.97
CA THR A 293 28.85 -11.98 -5.90
C THR A 293 29.45 -11.98 -7.30
N TRP A 294 28.85 -12.70 -8.24
CA TRP A 294 29.24 -12.65 -9.65
C TRP A 294 29.03 -11.24 -10.23
N PHE A 295 27.84 -10.65 -10.06
CA PHE A 295 27.58 -9.28 -10.53
C PHE A 295 28.59 -8.29 -9.96
N SER A 296 28.86 -8.32 -8.65
CA SER A 296 29.81 -7.40 -8.01
C SER A 296 31.21 -7.53 -8.62
N ARG A 297 31.73 -8.76 -8.75
CA ARG A 297 33.07 -9.01 -9.30
C ARG A 297 33.19 -8.61 -10.76
N GLN A 298 32.21 -8.99 -11.59
CA GLN A 298 32.24 -8.67 -13.02
C GLN A 298 32.07 -7.17 -13.25
N PHE A 299 31.21 -6.51 -12.47
CA PHE A 299 30.99 -5.07 -12.57
C PHE A 299 32.25 -4.29 -12.18
N GLU A 300 32.90 -4.66 -11.08
CA GLU A 300 34.17 -4.07 -10.67
C GLU A 300 35.26 -4.27 -11.73
N SER A 301 35.43 -5.51 -12.21
CA SER A 301 36.44 -5.87 -13.23
C SER A 301 36.24 -5.09 -14.54
N LEU A 302 35.01 -5.03 -15.05
CA LEU A 302 34.70 -4.31 -16.29
C LEU A 302 34.93 -2.80 -16.16
N LEU A 303 34.58 -2.21 -15.02
CA LEU A 303 34.83 -0.79 -14.77
C LEU A 303 36.34 -0.48 -14.70
N GLN A 304 37.14 -1.39 -14.15
CA GLN A 304 38.59 -1.23 -14.10
C GLN A 304 39.24 -1.35 -15.48
N SER A 305 38.72 -2.22 -16.35
CA SER A 305 39.29 -2.45 -17.69
C SER A 305 38.77 -1.51 -18.78
N LEU A 306 37.60 -0.87 -18.57
CA LEU A 306 36.94 -0.04 -19.58
C LEU A 306 37.84 1.05 -20.20
N PRO A 307 38.62 1.81 -19.42
CA PRO A 307 39.49 2.86 -19.97
C PRO A 307 40.53 2.34 -20.97
N ASP A 308 41.00 1.11 -20.78
CA ASP A 308 42.00 0.48 -21.66
C ASP A 308 41.38 -0.18 -22.90
N MET A 309 40.05 -0.32 -22.93
CA MET A 309 39.28 -0.99 -23.98
C MET A 309 38.45 -0.03 -24.84
N ALA A 310 38.62 1.28 -24.69
CA ALA A 310 37.77 2.30 -25.32
C ALA A 310 37.67 2.19 -26.86
N GLU A 311 38.75 1.71 -27.50
CA GLU A 311 38.87 1.53 -28.94
C GLU A 311 38.54 0.09 -29.41
N ASN A 312 38.18 -0.81 -28.48
CA ASN A 312 37.86 -2.20 -28.78
C ASN A 312 36.40 -2.38 -29.22
N THR A 313 36.05 -3.61 -29.60
CA THR A 313 34.67 -3.97 -29.95
C THR A 313 33.88 -4.48 -28.74
N MET A 314 32.56 -4.49 -28.85
CA MET A 314 31.69 -5.15 -27.85
C MET A 314 32.01 -6.63 -27.67
N ALA A 315 32.51 -7.32 -28.71
CA ALA A 315 32.91 -8.73 -28.62
C ALA A 315 34.11 -8.92 -27.66
N ASP A 316 35.08 -8.01 -27.70
CA ASP A 316 36.24 -8.05 -26.80
C ASP A 316 35.81 -7.83 -25.35
N LEU A 317 34.93 -6.86 -25.11
CA LEU A 317 34.37 -6.60 -23.79
C LEU A 317 33.59 -7.81 -23.25
N LEU A 318 32.77 -8.45 -24.08
CA LEU A 318 32.01 -9.65 -23.71
C LEU A 318 32.91 -10.83 -23.39
N SER A 319 34.07 -10.95 -24.06
CA SER A 319 35.05 -12.02 -23.81
C SER A 319 35.74 -11.90 -22.46
N ALA A 320 35.78 -10.69 -21.89
CA ALA A 320 36.32 -10.43 -20.56
C ALA A 320 35.36 -10.80 -19.41
N ILE A 321 34.09 -11.11 -19.72
CA ILE A 321 33.07 -11.46 -18.72
C ILE A 321 33.14 -12.95 -18.43
N GLU A 322 33.35 -13.32 -17.15
CA GLU A 322 33.28 -14.71 -16.71
C GLU A 322 31.87 -15.28 -16.90
N ALA A 323 31.76 -16.57 -17.25
CA ALA A 323 30.46 -17.23 -17.40
C ALA A 323 29.58 -17.07 -16.13
N PRO A 324 28.28 -16.78 -16.29
CA PRO A 324 27.39 -16.60 -15.15
C PRO A 324 27.18 -17.93 -14.39
N PRO A 325 26.87 -17.89 -13.08
CA PRO A 325 26.56 -19.08 -12.32
C PRO A 325 25.35 -19.82 -12.91
N VAL A 326 25.37 -21.16 -12.91
CA VAL A 326 24.32 -22.05 -13.43
C VAL A 326 23.12 -22.08 -12.49
N GLU A 327 22.48 -20.93 -12.30
CA GLU A 327 21.24 -20.73 -11.55
C GLU A 327 20.30 -19.83 -12.37
N LYS A 328 20.26 -20.04 -13.71
CA LYS A 328 19.32 -19.32 -14.57
C LYS A 328 17.89 -19.76 -14.24
N TYR A 329 17.07 -18.82 -13.83
CA TYR A 329 15.63 -18.99 -13.74
C TYR A 329 15.02 -18.34 -14.97
N GLU A 330 14.71 -19.15 -15.99
CA GLU A 330 13.76 -18.69 -17.01
C GLU A 330 12.38 -18.69 -16.37
N LEU A 331 11.86 -17.49 -16.06
CA LEU A 331 10.44 -17.34 -15.87
C LEU A 331 9.79 -17.76 -17.20
N ASP A 332 9.08 -18.88 -17.18
CA ASP A 332 8.32 -19.37 -18.33
C ASP A 332 7.15 -18.39 -18.53
N LEU A 333 7.41 -17.31 -19.28
CA LEU A 333 6.45 -16.24 -19.56
C LEU A 333 5.20 -16.80 -20.22
N GLU A 334 5.32 -17.88 -21.01
CA GLU A 334 4.17 -18.60 -21.56
C GLU A 334 3.36 -19.29 -20.47
N LYS A 335 3.98 -19.97 -19.50
CA LYS A 335 3.26 -20.48 -18.33
C LYS A 335 2.66 -19.39 -17.46
N HIS A 336 3.26 -18.21 -17.35
CA HIS A 336 2.70 -17.11 -16.57
C HIS A 336 1.53 -16.43 -17.28
N VAL A 337 1.63 -16.17 -18.58
CA VAL A 337 0.50 -15.76 -19.43
C VAL A 337 -0.60 -16.82 -19.40
N ASN A 338 -0.25 -18.11 -19.47
CA ASN A 338 -1.21 -19.21 -19.35
C ASN A 338 -1.76 -19.37 -17.93
N SER A 339 -1.05 -18.99 -16.86
CA SER A 339 -1.53 -19.06 -15.48
C SER A 339 -2.40 -17.87 -15.08
N SER A 340 -2.11 -16.69 -15.64
CA SER A 340 -3.00 -15.52 -15.61
C SER A 340 -4.24 -15.77 -16.46
N GLN A 341 -4.11 -16.43 -17.61
CA GLN A 341 -5.25 -16.96 -18.37
C GLN A 341 -5.92 -18.14 -17.66
N ALA A 342 -5.24 -18.92 -16.82
CA ALA A 342 -5.84 -20.03 -16.06
C ALA A 342 -6.68 -19.57 -14.86
N LEU A 343 -6.69 -18.28 -14.53
CA LEU A 343 -7.75 -17.69 -13.70
C LEU A 343 -9.07 -17.52 -14.46
N LEU A 344 -9.14 -17.87 -15.75
CA LEU A 344 -10.38 -18.07 -16.50
C LEU A 344 -10.95 -19.48 -16.26
N THR A 345 -11.53 -19.66 -15.08
CA THR A 345 -12.57 -20.66 -14.72
C THR A 345 -12.25 -22.15 -14.83
N LYS A 346 -12.67 -22.87 -13.78
CA LYS A 346 -12.78 -24.32 -13.67
C LYS A 346 -13.69 -25.01 -14.73
N ASN A 347 -14.14 -24.30 -15.77
CA ASN A 347 -15.20 -24.75 -16.70
C ASN A 347 -15.08 -24.26 -18.17
N GLY A 348 -13.89 -23.91 -18.66
CA GLY A 348 -13.60 -23.92 -20.12
C GLY A 348 -14.52 -23.09 -21.04
N LYS A 349 -15.17 -22.03 -20.55
CA LYS A 349 -15.95 -21.10 -21.40
C LYS A 349 -15.22 -19.77 -21.50
N TYR A 350 -14.71 -19.45 -22.69
CA TYR A 350 -14.30 -18.09 -23.04
C TYR A 350 -15.46 -17.13 -22.74
N ARG A 351 -15.29 -16.21 -21.79
CA ARG A 351 -16.21 -15.07 -21.69
C ARG A 351 -15.93 -14.18 -22.91
N SER A 352 -16.94 -14.00 -23.76
CA SER A 352 -16.85 -13.10 -24.89
C SER A 352 -16.54 -11.70 -24.40
N PHE A 353 -15.46 -11.11 -24.90
CA PHE A 353 -15.16 -9.70 -24.69
C PHE A 353 -16.22 -8.87 -25.45
N ILE A 354 -17.03 -8.12 -24.71
CA ILE A 354 -18.11 -7.27 -25.26
C ILE A 354 -17.72 -5.81 -25.06
N THR A 355 -17.60 -5.06 -26.16
CA THR A 355 -17.33 -3.62 -26.13
C THR A 355 -18.56 -2.82 -25.65
N PRO A 356 -18.39 -1.58 -25.16
CA PRO A 356 -19.51 -0.72 -24.80
C PRO A 356 -20.51 -0.54 -25.95
N ARG A 357 -21.78 -0.87 -25.70
CA ARG A 357 -22.85 -0.87 -26.71
C ARG A 357 -23.65 0.43 -26.74
N ASN A 358 -23.55 1.24 -25.69
CA ASN A 358 -24.25 2.52 -25.56
C ASN A 358 -23.40 3.57 -24.84
N THR A 359 -23.84 4.83 -24.91
CA THR A 359 -23.12 5.99 -24.33
C THR A 359 -22.86 5.85 -22.84
N MET A 360 -23.79 5.26 -22.09
CA MET A 360 -23.64 5.08 -20.64
C MET A 360 -22.58 4.02 -20.32
N GLU A 361 -22.63 2.87 -21.00
CA GLU A 361 -21.59 1.83 -20.88
C GLU A 361 -20.22 2.40 -21.24
N LEU A 362 -20.12 3.22 -22.30
CA LEU A 362 -18.86 3.83 -22.70
C LEU A 362 -18.33 4.81 -21.64
N GLN A 363 -19.21 5.60 -21.03
CA GLN A 363 -18.84 6.54 -19.97
C GLN A 363 -18.39 5.82 -18.70
N VAL A 364 -19.07 4.74 -18.31
CA VAL A 364 -18.69 3.92 -17.15
C VAL A 364 -17.40 3.14 -17.43
N ALA A 365 -17.25 2.57 -18.63
CA ALA A 365 -16.01 1.92 -19.08
C ALA A 365 -14.81 2.86 -18.97
N LYS A 366 -14.90 4.09 -19.50
CA LYS A 366 -13.82 5.09 -19.36
C LYS A 366 -13.46 5.43 -17.91
N ILE A 367 -14.43 5.37 -16.99
CA ILE A 367 -14.17 5.57 -15.57
C ILE A 367 -13.44 4.36 -14.99
N TRP A 368 -13.85 3.14 -15.34
CA TRP A 368 -13.16 1.92 -14.92
C TRP A 368 -11.75 1.86 -15.48
N GLU A 369 -11.55 2.14 -16.75
CA GLU A 369 -10.25 2.17 -17.42
C GLU A 369 -9.31 3.17 -16.75
N GLN A 370 -9.82 4.35 -16.36
CA GLN A 370 -9.06 5.34 -15.58
C GLN A 370 -8.66 4.83 -14.19
N ILE A 371 -9.50 4.01 -13.55
CA ILE A 371 -9.25 3.53 -12.18
C ILE A 371 -8.27 2.37 -12.17
N PHE A 372 -8.43 1.46 -13.13
CA PHE A 372 -7.60 0.26 -13.28
C PHE A 372 -6.31 0.51 -14.05
N GLY A 373 -6.20 1.63 -14.79
CA GLY A 373 -5.08 1.84 -15.70
C GLY A 373 -5.04 0.78 -16.82
N ARG A 374 -6.19 0.22 -17.19
CA ARG A 374 -6.30 -0.84 -18.21
C ARG A 374 -7.38 -0.46 -19.21
N SER A 375 -7.10 -0.60 -20.50
CA SER A 375 -8.05 -0.42 -21.59
C SER A 375 -7.77 -1.42 -22.72
N PRO A 376 -8.79 -2.07 -23.32
CA PRO A 376 -10.21 -1.89 -23.02
C PRO A 376 -10.70 -2.82 -21.89
N ILE A 377 -11.76 -2.40 -21.19
CA ILE A 377 -12.47 -3.23 -20.21
C ILE A 377 -13.81 -3.67 -20.80
N GLY A 378 -14.07 -4.98 -20.79
CA GLY A 378 -15.30 -5.56 -21.36
C GLY A 378 -16.52 -5.26 -20.49
N VAL A 379 -17.69 -4.99 -21.09
CA VAL A 379 -18.85 -4.54 -20.30
C VAL A 379 -19.40 -5.58 -19.32
N THR A 380 -19.09 -6.85 -19.55
CA THR A 380 -19.47 -8.02 -18.73
C THR A 380 -18.39 -8.43 -17.73
N GLU A 381 -17.22 -7.77 -17.74
CA GLU A 381 -16.16 -8.04 -16.76
C GLU A 381 -16.59 -7.59 -15.37
N ASN A 382 -16.28 -8.42 -14.37
CA ASN A 382 -16.61 -8.14 -12.98
C ASN A 382 -15.51 -7.29 -12.33
N PHE A 383 -15.87 -6.14 -11.77
CA PHE A 383 -15.02 -5.17 -11.10
C PHE A 383 -14.01 -5.83 -10.15
N PHE A 384 -14.47 -6.78 -9.32
CA PHE A 384 -13.65 -7.42 -8.29
C PHE A 384 -12.90 -8.66 -8.81
N GLU A 385 -13.24 -9.18 -9.98
CA GLU A 385 -12.48 -10.25 -10.63
C GLU A 385 -11.28 -9.68 -11.39
N ILE A 386 -11.38 -8.45 -11.90
CA ILE A 386 -10.29 -7.76 -12.61
C ILE A 386 -9.36 -6.96 -11.69
N GLY A 387 -9.32 -7.28 -10.39
CA GLY A 387 -8.42 -6.65 -9.41
C GLY A 387 -9.03 -5.46 -8.64
N GLY A 388 -10.34 -5.25 -8.71
CA GLY A 388 -11.01 -4.17 -7.98
C GLY A 388 -10.96 -4.36 -6.47
N THR A 389 -10.52 -3.34 -5.75
CA THR A 389 -10.44 -3.31 -4.28
C THR A 389 -11.49 -2.36 -3.69
N SER A 390 -11.62 -2.36 -2.36
CA SER A 390 -12.52 -1.46 -1.63
C SER A 390 -12.21 0.03 -1.88
N ILE A 391 -10.93 0.40 -1.99
CA ILE A 391 -10.53 1.79 -2.28
C ILE A 391 -10.81 2.19 -3.72
N LEU A 392 -10.65 1.26 -4.68
CA LEU A 392 -11.00 1.50 -6.07
C LEU A 392 -12.52 1.61 -6.25
N ALA A 393 -13.30 0.84 -5.50
CA ALA A 393 -14.76 0.95 -5.46
C ALA A 393 -15.22 2.34 -4.99
N VAL A 394 -14.63 2.87 -3.91
CA VAL A 394 -14.93 4.23 -3.41
C VAL A 394 -14.51 5.29 -4.44
N LYS A 395 -13.34 5.12 -5.08
CA LYS A 395 -12.86 6.02 -6.15
C LYS A 395 -13.80 5.98 -7.37
N LEU A 396 -14.30 4.80 -7.73
CA LEU A 396 -15.28 4.60 -8.80
C LEU A 396 -16.55 5.40 -8.56
N LEU A 397 -17.14 5.26 -7.37
CA LEU A 397 -18.37 5.98 -7.03
C LEU A 397 -18.16 7.49 -7.01
N ALA A 398 -17.02 7.96 -6.50
CA ALA A 398 -16.68 9.39 -6.54
C ALA A 398 -16.53 9.92 -7.98
N LEU A 399 -15.90 9.16 -8.88
CA LEU A 399 -15.75 9.55 -10.28
C LEU A 399 -17.07 9.50 -11.06
N ILE A 400 -17.94 8.52 -10.77
CA ILE A 400 -19.32 8.46 -11.29
C ILE A 400 -20.11 9.70 -10.83
N GLU A 401 -20.03 10.08 -9.56
CA GLU A 401 -20.68 11.30 -9.05
C GLU A 401 -20.15 12.55 -9.76
N GLN A 402 -18.83 12.66 -9.90
CA GLN A 402 -18.19 13.82 -10.50
C GLN A 402 -18.53 13.98 -11.99
N LYS A 403 -18.41 12.90 -12.76
CA LYS A 403 -18.52 12.91 -14.23
C LYS A 403 -19.95 12.73 -14.72
N LEU A 404 -20.75 11.87 -14.08
CA LEU A 404 -22.10 11.53 -14.52
C LEU A 404 -23.19 12.26 -13.72
N LYS A 405 -22.81 13.00 -12.68
CA LYS A 405 -23.74 13.71 -11.77
C LYS A 405 -24.79 12.78 -11.14
N ARG A 406 -24.44 11.51 -10.97
CA ARG A 406 -25.27 10.47 -10.34
C ARG A 406 -24.64 10.02 -9.03
N ASN A 407 -25.42 10.03 -7.97
CA ASN A 407 -24.98 9.47 -6.69
C ASN A 407 -25.43 8.01 -6.61
N LEU A 408 -24.48 7.09 -6.53
CA LEU A 408 -24.75 5.67 -6.34
C LEU A 408 -24.44 5.27 -4.89
N PRO A 409 -25.36 4.55 -4.23
CA PRO A 409 -25.05 3.90 -2.96
C PRO A 409 -23.84 2.95 -3.10
N PRO A 410 -22.99 2.84 -2.07
CA PRO A 410 -21.87 1.89 -2.06
C PRO A 410 -22.20 0.47 -2.52
N VAL A 411 -23.36 -0.04 -2.10
CA VAL A 411 -23.83 -1.40 -2.40
C VAL A 411 -24.09 -1.65 -3.89
N THR A 412 -24.33 -0.61 -4.68
CA THR A 412 -24.69 -0.78 -6.10
C THR A 412 -23.61 -1.53 -6.87
N LEU A 413 -22.34 -1.30 -6.53
CA LEU A 413 -21.22 -2.02 -7.15
C LEU A 413 -21.14 -3.49 -6.75
N LEU A 414 -21.52 -3.85 -5.52
CA LEU A 414 -21.54 -5.24 -5.08
C LEU A 414 -22.68 -6.02 -5.76
N GLN A 415 -23.84 -5.39 -5.92
CA GLN A 415 -25.01 -6.00 -6.56
C GLN A 415 -24.89 -6.05 -8.08
N ASN A 416 -24.25 -5.05 -8.68
CA ASN A 416 -24.07 -4.91 -10.12
C ASN A 416 -22.58 -4.69 -10.43
N PRO A 417 -21.75 -5.74 -10.27
CA PRO A 417 -20.30 -5.60 -10.33
C PRO A 417 -19.78 -5.52 -11.77
N THR A 418 -20.58 -5.20 -12.78
CA THR A 418 -20.17 -5.09 -14.19
C THR A 418 -20.51 -3.71 -14.74
N ILE A 419 -19.82 -3.27 -15.79
CA ILE A 419 -20.13 -2.01 -16.48
C ILE A 419 -21.57 -2.03 -17.02
N GLU A 420 -22.00 -3.15 -17.62
CA GLU A 420 -23.38 -3.35 -18.08
C GLU A 420 -24.38 -3.16 -16.93
N GLY A 421 -24.13 -3.80 -15.78
CA GLY A 421 -25.00 -3.71 -14.61
C GLY A 421 -25.08 -2.29 -14.06
N LEU A 422 -23.94 -1.62 -13.90
CA LEU A 422 -23.89 -0.23 -13.44
C LEU A 422 -24.58 0.73 -14.42
N ALA A 423 -24.33 0.57 -15.73
CA ALA A 423 -24.92 1.40 -16.76
C ALA A 423 -26.45 1.27 -16.79
N LYS A 424 -26.99 0.06 -16.54
CA LYS A 424 -28.43 -0.17 -16.43
C LYS A 424 -29.05 0.60 -15.26
N ILE A 425 -28.39 0.63 -14.11
CA ILE A 425 -28.83 1.41 -12.94
C ILE A 425 -28.74 2.91 -13.22
N LEU A 426 -27.67 3.36 -13.87
CA LEU A 426 -27.46 4.78 -14.19
C LEU A 426 -28.43 5.34 -15.24
N ASN A 427 -28.88 4.51 -16.18
CA ASN A 427 -29.84 4.89 -17.22
C ASN A 427 -31.28 5.05 -16.70
N ASN A 428 -31.69 4.26 -15.71
CA ASN A 428 -33.11 4.12 -15.39
C ASN A 428 -33.76 5.31 -14.66
N ASN A 429 -33.01 6.34 -14.24
CA ASN A 429 -33.51 7.60 -13.64
C ASN A 429 -34.49 7.48 -12.44
N GLN A 430 -34.92 6.28 -12.08
CA GLN A 430 -35.86 5.95 -11.02
C GLN A 430 -35.09 5.61 -9.75
N ALA A 431 -35.74 5.92 -8.62
CA ALA A 431 -35.34 5.80 -7.22
C ALA A 431 -34.04 5.03 -6.97
N SER A 432 -33.12 5.67 -6.23
CA SER A 432 -32.00 4.99 -5.58
C SER A 432 -32.46 3.59 -5.14
N PRO A 433 -31.76 2.50 -5.54
CA PRO A 433 -32.18 1.15 -5.23
C PRO A 433 -32.55 1.08 -3.75
N ASN A 434 -33.69 0.43 -3.42
CA ASN A 434 -34.22 0.34 -2.05
C ASN A 434 -33.04 0.08 -1.10
N TRP A 435 -32.68 1.11 -0.35
CA TRP A 435 -31.54 1.03 0.54
C TRP A 435 -31.88 0.01 1.63
N SER A 436 -31.03 -1.00 1.81
CA SER A 436 -31.13 -1.95 2.91
C SER A 436 -29.80 -2.04 3.62
N ALA A 437 -29.84 -2.24 4.94
CA ALA A 437 -28.66 -2.55 5.72
C ALA A 437 -28.07 -3.90 5.29
N LEU A 438 -28.90 -4.82 4.82
CA LEU A 438 -28.49 -6.13 4.35
C LEU A 438 -27.90 -6.06 2.94
N VAL A 439 -26.68 -6.58 2.81
CA VAL A 439 -25.94 -6.70 1.57
C VAL A 439 -25.65 -8.18 1.30
N PRO A 440 -26.38 -8.82 0.37
CA PRO A 440 -26.13 -10.21 0.01
C PRO A 440 -24.83 -10.31 -0.79
N LEU A 441 -23.89 -11.15 -0.34
CA LEU A 441 -22.65 -11.46 -1.06
C LEU A 441 -22.75 -12.82 -1.77
N ARG A 442 -23.35 -13.81 -1.09
CA ARG A 442 -23.69 -15.12 -1.67
C ARG A 442 -24.98 -15.63 -1.00
N THR A 443 -26.06 -15.71 -1.76
CA THR A 443 -27.40 -16.09 -1.24
C THR A 443 -27.73 -17.57 -1.38
N LYS A 444 -27.01 -18.28 -2.25
CA LYS A 444 -27.19 -19.72 -2.48
C LYS A 444 -26.29 -20.50 -1.53
N GLY A 445 -26.79 -21.65 -1.07
CA GLY A 445 -26.06 -22.59 -0.22
C GLY A 445 -26.98 -23.28 0.78
N GLY A 446 -26.63 -24.50 1.18
CA GLY A 446 -27.35 -25.31 2.18
C GLY A 446 -26.86 -25.12 3.62
N LYS A 447 -25.67 -24.56 3.83
CA LYS A 447 -25.11 -24.32 5.17
C LYS A 447 -25.79 -23.14 5.88
N THR A 448 -25.66 -23.08 7.22
CA THR A 448 -26.14 -21.95 8.03
C THR A 448 -25.48 -20.65 7.58
N PRO A 449 -26.25 -19.61 7.19
CA PRO A 449 -25.69 -18.33 6.76
C PRO A 449 -24.76 -17.69 7.80
N ILE A 450 -23.68 -17.05 7.34
CA ILE A 450 -22.87 -16.15 8.16
C ILE A 450 -23.26 -14.70 7.90
N PHE A 451 -23.51 -13.95 8.97
CA PHE A 451 -23.85 -12.53 8.93
C PHE A 451 -22.67 -11.67 9.42
N CYS A 452 -22.06 -10.94 8.49
CA CYS A 452 -20.84 -10.16 8.68
C CYS A 452 -21.13 -8.67 8.88
N MET A 453 -20.80 -8.11 10.04
CA MET A 453 -21.08 -6.69 10.34
C MET A 453 -19.98 -5.77 9.79
N HIS A 454 -20.31 -4.57 9.30
CA HIS A 454 -19.33 -3.61 8.77
C HIS A 454 -18.18 -3.27 9.75
N ALA A 455 -17.08 -2.71 9.26
CA ALA A 455 -16.04 -2.15 10.11
C ALA A 455 -16.29 -0.67 10.44
N GLY A 456 -15.40 -0.05 11.22
CA GLY A 456 -15.43 1.39 11.53
C GLY A 456 -15.25 2.29 10.30
N GLY A 457 -14.78 1.73 9.18
CA GLY A 457 -14.68 2.43 7.88
C GLY A 457 -16.03 2.75 7.23
N GLY A 458 -17.13 2.15 7.73
CA GLY A 458 -18.49 2.44 7.26
C GLY A 458 -18.89 1.73 5.97
N HIS A 459 -18.11 0.79 5.45
CA HIS A 459 -18.43 0.00 4.25
C HIS A 459 -18.16 -1.50 4.48
N VAL A 460 -18.64 -2.34 3.55
CA VAL A 460 -18.58 -3.82 3.64
C VAL A 460 -17.79 -4.49 2.51
N TYR A 461 -17.18 -3.72 1.60
CA TYR A 461 -16.50 -4.25 0.40
C TYR A 461 -15.46 -5.35 0.65
N PHE A 462 -14.74 -5.28 1.77
CA PHE A 462 -13.68 -6.23 2.09
C PHE A 462 -14.22 -7.64 2.38
N TYR A 463 -15.51 -7.80 2.68
CA TYR A 463 -16.13 -9.13 2.80
C TYR A 463 -16.32 -9.84 1.46
N HIS A 464 -16.25 -9.12 0.33
CA HIS A 464 -16.33 -9.76 -0.97
C HIS A 464 -15.14 -10.71 -1.19
N ALA A 465 -13.92 -10.27 -0.86
CA ALA A 465 -12.73 -11.12 -0.91
C ALA A 465 -12.85 -12.34 0.01
N LEU A 466 -13.32 -12.14 1.25
CA LEU A 466 -13.59 -13.24 2.19
C LEU A 466 -14.55 -14.29 1.61
N SER A 467 -15.63 -13.85 0.97
CA SER A 467 -16.65 -14.75 0.42
C SER A 467 -16.12 -15.68 -0.67
N LYS A 468 -15.07 -15.28 -1.41
CA LYS A 468 -14.46 -16.11 -2.47
C LYS A 468 -13.73 -17.33 -1.92
N TYR A 469 -13.22 -17.25 -0.69
CA TYR A 469 -12.42 -18.31 -0.06
C TYR A 469 -13.21 -19.16 0.95
N LEU A 470 -14.46 -18.80 1.23
CA LEU A 470 -15.39 -19.65 1.97
C LEU A 470 -16.07 -20.63 1.01
N ASP A 471 -16.44 -21.82 1.51
CA ASP A 471 -17.06 -22.89 0.71
C ASP A 471 -18.20 -22.39 -0.18
N ASP A 472 -18.30 -22.90 -1.41
CA ASP A 472 -19.32 -22.47 -2.37
C ASP A 472 -20.76 -22.63 -1.86
N ASP A 473 -20.98 -23.58 -0.94
CA ASP A 473 -22.27 -23.88 -0.30
C ASP A 473 -22.54 -23.06 0.98
N GLN A 474 -21.67 -22.12 1.34
CA GLN A 474 -21.78 -21.28 2.53
C GLN A 474 -22.45 -19.92 2.19
N PRO A 475 -23.72 -19.66 2.57
CA PRO A 475 -24.32 -18.35 2.34
C PRO A 475 -23.62 -17.26 3.17
N VAL A 476 -23.41 -16.10 2.56
CA VAL A 476 -22.70 -14.94 3.15
C VAL A 476 -23.51 -13.66 2.95
N TYR A 477 -23.84 -13.03 4.05
CA TYR A 477 -24.54 -11.75 4.09
C TYR A 477 -23.72 -10.75 4.90
N SER A 478 -23.71 -9.49 4.49
CA SER A 478 -23.04 -8.42 5.23
C SER A 478 -24.00 -7.30 5.60
N MET A 479 -23.72 -6.60 6.71
CA MET A 479 -24.52 -5.47 7.19
C MET A 479 -23.77 -4.17 7.03
N GLN A 480 -24.38 -3.19 6.35
CA GLN A 480 -23.85 -1.85 6.16
C GLN A 480 -24.64 -0.80 6.97
N PRO A 481 -24.01 0.31 7.39
CA PRO A 481 -24.70 1.33 8.16
C PRO A 481 -25.67 2.17 7.32
N VAL A 482 -26.84 2.45 7.91
CA VAL A 482 -27.88 3.38 7.41
C VAL A 482 -27.34 4.80 7.22
N GLY A 483 -27.80 5.51 6.20
CA GLY A 483 -27.49 6.93 5.99
C GLY A 483 -26.34 7.23 5.03
N LEU A 484 -25.69 6.21 4.45
CA LEU A 484 -24.74 6.39 3.35
C LEU A 484 -25.41 6.75 2.02
N ASP A 485 -26.68 6.42 1.85
CA ASP A 485 -27.54 7.00 0.81
C ASP A 485 -27.69 8.52 0.97
N GLY A 486 -27.50 9.01 2.21
CA GLY A 486 -27.83 10.32 2.75
C GLY A 486 -29.21 10.83 2.36
N ILE A 487 -30.15 9.90 2.40
CA ILE A 487 -31.58 10.15 2.55
C ILE A 487 -31.98 9.68 3.95
N SER A 488 -31.52 8.48 4.34
CA SER A 488 -31.76 7.90 5.65
C SER A 488 -31.00 8.62 6.77
N GLY A 489 -31.62 8.70 7.95
CA GLY A 489 -30.96 9.17 9.16
C GLY A 489 -29.94 8.15 9.69
N TYR A 490 -29.05 8.58 10.59
CA TYR A 490 -28.11 7.69 11.26
C TYR A 490 -28.72 7.08 12.53
N HIS A 491 -28.35 5.83 12.87
CA HIS A 491 -28.75 5.22 14.12
C HIS A 491 -28.27 6.02 15.34
N GLU A 492 -29.10 6.15 16.37
CA GLU A 492 -28.78 6.95 17.57
C GLU A 492 -27.89 6.20 18.58
N SER A 493 -27.87 4.87 18.53
CA SER A 493 -27.08 4.01 19.43
C SER A 493 -26.69 2.69 18.78
N ILE A 494 -25.69 1.99 19.33
CA ILE A 494 -25.37 0.61 18.94
C ILE A 494 -26.55 -0.32 19.20
N LYS A 495 -27.34 -0.08 20.25
CA LYS A 495 -28.53 -0.86 20.59
C LYS A 495 -29.61 -0.78 19.51
N THR A 496 -29.90 0.41 19.01
CA THR A 496 -30.86 0.60 17.91
C THR A 496 -30.31 0.02 16.60
N MET A 497 -29.01 0.19 16.33
CA MET A 497 -28.37 -0.40 15.16
C MET A 497 -28.44 -1.93 15.17
N ALA A 498 -28.13 -2.56 16.30
CA ALA A 498 -28.23 -4.01 16.49
C ALA A 498 -29.67 -4.51 16.31
N ALA A 499 -30.66 -3.78 16.83
CA ALA A 499 -32.07 -4.15 16.68
C ALA A 499 -32.53 -4.11 15.21
N ASP A 500 -32.12 -3.10 14.46
CA ASP A 500 -32.48 -2.99 13.04
C ASP A 500 -31.72 -4.02 12.18
N TYR A 501 -30.44 -4.27 12.45
CA TYR A 501 -29.71 -5.36 11.80
C TYR A 501 -30.32 -6.72 12.12
N LEU A 502 -30.76 -6.95 13.36
CA LEU A 502 -31.39 -8.21 13.76
C LEU A 502 -32.70 -8.48 13.00
N LYS A 503 -33.51 -7.44 12.72
CA LYS A 503 -34.71 -7.59 11.88
C LYS A 503 -34.35 -8.06 10.46
N GLU A 504 -33.27 -7.50 9.90
CA GLU A 504 -32.77 -7.90 8.58
C GLU A 504 -32.17 -9.31 8.59
N ILE A 505 -31.48 -9.70 9.67
CA ILE A 505 -31.02 -11.09 9.86
C ILE A 505 -32.22 -12.05 9.88
N GLN A 506 -33.26 -11.71 10.63
CA GLN A 506 -34.46 -12.55 10.79
C GLN A 506 -35.33 -12.62 9.55
N SER A 507 -35.25 -11.64 8.64
CA SER A 507 -35.91 -11.70 7.33
C SER A 507 -35.30 -12.78 6.43
N ILE A 508 -34.01 -13.06 6.60
CA ILE A 508 -33.29 -14.14 5.90
C ILE A 508 -33.37 -15.46 6.65
N GLN A 509 -33.15 -15.44 7.97
CA GLN A 509 -33.16 -16.61 8.83
C GLN A 509 -34.07 -16.37 10.05
N PRO A 510 -35.35 -16.76 9.97
CA PRO A 510 -36.33 -16.46 11.02
C PRO A 510 -36.03 -17.06 12.40
N LYS A 511 -35.25 -18.15 12.47
CA LYS A 511 -34.88 -18.83 13.71
C LYS A 511 -33.41 -19.24 13.74
N GLY A 512 -32.83 -19.27 14.93
CA GLY A 512 -31.47 -19.73 15.16
C GLY A 512 -31.29 -21.25 14.92
N PRO A 513 -30.04 -21.74 15.06
CA PRO A 513 -28.91 -21.00 15.59
C PRO A 513 -28.26 -20.04 14.57
N TYR A 514 -27.80 -18.88 15.03
CA TYR A 514 -27.20 -17.84 14.19
C TYR A 514 -25.66 -17.89 14.18
N ALA A 515 -25.04 -17.56 13.04
CA ALA A 515 -23.59 -17.33 12.93
C ALA A 515 -23.31 -15.84 12.64
N LEU A 516 -22.59 -15.17 13.54
CA LEU A 516 -22.31 -13.74 13.50
C LEU A 516 -20.79 -13.49 13.43
N LEU A 517 -20.39 -12.52 12.61
CA LEU A 517 -19.01 -12.06 12.53
C LEU A 517 -18.92 -10.55 12.70
N GLY A 518 -18.13 -10.12 13.69
CA GLY A 518 -17.78 -8.72 13.94
C GLY A 518 -16.29 -8.48 13.70
N THR A 519 -15.95 -7.27 13.24
CA THR A 519 -14.57 -6.79 13.21
C THR A 519 -14.52 -5.33 13.66
N CYS A 520 -13.41 -4.94 14.31
CA CYS A 520 -13.16 -3.57 14.76
C CYS A 520 -14.37 -2.98 15.54
N PHE A 521 -14.99 -1.91 15.02
CA PHE A 521 -16.19 -1.27 15.58
C PHE A 521 -17.35 -2.25 15.85
N SER A 522 -17.63 -3.17 14.93
CA SER A 522 -18.88 -3.95 15.00
C SER A 522 -18.84 -5.10 15.98
N ASN A 523 -17.76 -5.24 16.75
CA ASN A 523 -17.75 -6.19 17.85
C ASN A 523 -18.76 -5.82 18.92
N ALA A 524 -18.91 -4.51 19.18
CA ALA A 524 -19.97 -3.99 20.05
C ALA A 524 -21.37 -4.33 19.48
N VAL A 525 -21.54 -4.18 18.16
CA VAL A 525 -22.80 -4.51 17.47
C VAL A 525 -23.11 -6.00 17.58
N CYS A 526 -22.14 -6.89 17.32
CA CYS A 526 -22.32 -8.33 17.44
C CYS A 526 -22.66 -8.78 18.86
N LEU A 527 -21.99 -8.22 19.88
CA LEU A 527 -22.31 -8.52 21.27
C LEU A 527 -23.73 -8.08 21.63
N GLU A 528 -24.13 -6.88 21.22
CA GLU A 528 -25.49 -6.39 21.45
C GLU A 528 -26.55 -7.23 20.72
N ILE A 529 -26.30 -7.65 19.47
CA ILE A 529 -27.16 -8.61 18.77
C ILE A 529 -27.27 -9.92 19.57
N ALA A 530 -26.16 -10.42 20.12
CA ALA A 530 -26.18 -11.62 20.94
C ALA A 530 -27.02 -11.46 22.22
N HIS A 531 -26.92 -10.32 22.90
CA HIS A 531 -27.79 -10.02 24.04
C HIS A 531 -29.27 -9.97 23.67
N GLN A 532 -29.60 -9.40 22.51
CA GLN A 532 -30.97 -9.32 22.03
C GLN A 532 -31.52 -10.70 21.63
N LEU A 533 -30.75 -11.50 20.90
CA LEU A 533 -31.10 -12.88 20.53
C LEU A 533 -31.36 -13.75 21.77
N ARG A 534 -30.49 -13.69 22.79
CA ARG A 534 -30.73 -14.40 24.05
C ARG A 534 -32.04 -13.98 24.72
N LYS A 535 -32.34 -12.67 24.76
CA LYS A 535 -33.59 -12.17 25.36
C LYS A 535 -34.83 -12.69 24.62
N MET A 536 -34.69 -12.99 23.34
CA MET A 536 -35.73 -13.60 22.50
C MET A 536 -35.79 -15.14 22.61
N GLY A 537 -34.87 -15.77 23.36
CA GLY A 537 -34.78 -17.23 23.47
C GLY A 537 -34.12 -17.91 22.25
N GLU A 538 -33.47 -17.13 21.39
CA GLU A 538 -32.75 -17.63 20.22
C GLU A 538 -31.31 -18.01 20.57
N SER A 539 -30.74 -18.95 19.81
CA SER A 539 -29.37 -19.45 20.02
C SER A 539 -28.39 -18.96 18.96
N ILE A 540 -27.11 -18.90 19.33
CA ILE A 540 -25.99 -18.54 18.44
C ILE A 540 -25.08 -19.76 18.33
N SER A 541 -24.87 -20.27 17.11
CA SER A 541 -23.93 -21.36 16.85
C SER A 541 -22.49 -20.86 16.81
N LEU A 542 -22.27 -19.64 16.34
CA LEU A 542 -20.93 -19.07 16.22
C LEU A 542 -20.95 -17.55 16.37
N LEU A 543 -20.15 -17.04 17.31
CA LEU A 543 -19.88 -15.61 17.49
C LEU A 543 -18.40 -15.33 17.25
N VAL A 544 -18.04 -14.87 16.06
CA VAL A 544 -16.65 -14.58 15.67
C VAL A 544 -16.35 -13.11 15.83
N ILE A 545 -15.25 -12.81 16.50
CA ILE A 545 -14.65 -11.49 16.56
C ILE A 545 -13.30 -11.54 15.85
N VAL A 546 -13.13 -10.72 14.82
CA VAL A 546 -11.89 -10.62 14.06
C VAL A 546 -11.10 -9.39 14.47
N ASP A 547 -9.92 -9.67 15.00
CA ASP A 547 -8.80 -8.76 15.19
C ASP A 547 -9.12 -7.45 15.90
N SER A 548 -9.45 -7.55 17.19
CA SER A 548 -9.84 -6.40 18.02
C SER A 548 -9.07 -6.29 19.32
N GLY A 549 -8.25 -5.25 19.41
CA GLY A 549 -7.49 -4.89 20.59
C GLY A 549 -8.35 -4.19 21.65
N GLY A 550 -8.40 -4.76 22.84
CA GLY A 550 -9.17 -4.25 23.99
C GLY A 550 -8.85 -2.84 24.52
N ARG A 551 -8.09 -1.97 23.83
CA ARG A 551 -8.06 -0.52 24.16
C ARG A 551 -9.46 0.10 24.14
N GLU A 552 -10.34 -0.51 23.36
CA GLU A 552 -11.73 -0.13 23.13
C GLU A 552 -12.71 -0.61 24.21
N LEU A 553 -12.38 -1.72 24.88
CA LEU A 553 -13.19 -2.35 25.94
C LEU A 553 -13.08 -1.63 27.31
N GLY A 554 -12.13 -0.69 27.46
CA GLY A 554 -11.64 -0.27 28.77
C GLY A 554 -12.36 0.87 29.47
N ARG A 555 -13.34 1.55 28.85
CA ARG A 555 -13.89 2.79 29.43
C ARG A 555 -15.04 2.55 30.40
N ARG A 556 -15.92 1.56 30.21
CA ARG A 556 -17.12 1.30 31.05
C ARG A 556 -17.65 -0.15 30.94
N ILE A 557 -17.01 -1.11 31.60
CA ILE A 557 -17.56 -2.48 31.76
C ILE A 557 -18.45 -2.51 33.01
N ARG A 558 -19.70 -3.02 32.90
CA ARG A 558 -20.53 -3.34 34.08
C ARG A 558 -19.88 -4.53 34.80
N LYS A 559 -19.42 -4.35 36.05
CA LYS A 559 -18.78 -5.43 36.82
C LYS A 559 -19.81 -6.48 37.26
N PRO A 560 -19.51 -7.77 37.06
CA PRO A 560 -19.81 -8.78 38.06
C PRO A 560 -18.50 -9.48 38.52
N VAL A 561 -18.30 -9.52 39.84
CA VAL A 561 -17.31 -10.33 40.61
C VAL A 561 -15.91 -9.72 40.89
N GLN A 562 -15.43 -10.05 42.10
CA GLN A 562 -14.30 -9.53 42.89
C GLN A 562 -12.92 -9.89 42.31
N ILE A 563 -12.02 -8.90 42.30
CA ILE A 563 -10.59 -9.08 42.04
C ILE A 563 -9.87 -9.03 43.40
N PRO A 564 -8.92 -9.93 43.72
CA PRO A 564 -8.19 -9.90 44.99
C PRO A 564 -7.36 -8.61 45.11
N PRO A 565 -7.08 -8.12 46.34
CA PRO A 565 -6.45 -6.82 46.52
C PRO A 565 -4.97 -6.88 46.11
N MET A 566 -4.63 -6.21 45.01
CA MET A 566 -3.23 -5.99 44.63
C MET A 566 -2.67 -4.78 45.40
N ASN A 567 -1.47 -4.96 45.95
CA ASN A 567 -0.85 -4.13 46.99
C ASN A 567 -0.84 -2.62 46.71
N LYS A 568 -1.26 -1.85 47.72
CA LYS A 568 -1.21 -0.39 47.81
C LYS A 568 0.24 0.11 47.84
N ARG A 569 0.86 0.40 46.70
CA ARG A 569 2.03 1.29 46.60
C ARG A 569 2.20 1.86 45.19
N LEU A 570 1.29 2.76 44.78
CA LEU A 570 1.57 3.87 43.85
C LEU A 570 0.33 4.78 43.71
N LYS A 571 -0.09 5.41 44.80
CA LYS A 571 -1.04 6.54 44.78
C LYS A 571 -0.45 7.71 45.56
N ARG A 572 0.51 8.39 44.94
CA ARG A 572 0.87 9.76 45.27
C ARG A 572 1.69 10.30 44.10
N PHE A 573 1.00 10.90 43.15
CA PHE A 573 1.40 11.97 42.22
C PHE A 573 0.37 12.02 41.08
N VAL A 574 -0.87 12.31 41.45
CA VAL A 574 -1.92 12.76 40.52
C VAL A 574 -2.49 14.02 41.14
N GLY A 575 -2.47 15.13 40.42
CA GLY A 575 -3.23 16.30 40.85
C GLY A 575 -2.86 17.64 40.25
N LEU A 576 -2.62 17.76 38.94
CA LEU A 576 -2.79 19.04 38.24
C LEU A 576 -3.55 18.82 36.91
N ASN A 577 -4.62 19.59 36.75
CA ASN A 577 -5.72 19.43 35.80
C ASN A 577 -5.31 19.50 34.31
N PHE A 578 -5.19 18.35 33.66
CA PHE A 578 -5.02 18.23 32.20
C PHE A 578 -6.34 18.41 31.40
N LYS A 579 -7.49 18.37 32.08
CA LYS A 579 -8.82 18.32 31.44
C LYS A 579 -9.32 19.70 31.01
N ASP A 580 -9.04 20.73 31.80
CA ASP A 580 -9.50 22.10 31.54
C ASP A 580 -8.63 22.81 30.50
N ALA A 581 -7.32 22.56 30.50
CA ALA A 581 -6.38 23.09 29.50
C ALA A 581 -6.67 22.54 28.09
N LYS A 582 -6.99 21.24 27.98
CA LYS A 582 -7.26 20.59 26.69
C LYS A 582 -8.55 21.08 26.04
N ASN A 583 -9.59 21.35 26.82
CA ASN A 583 -10.86 21.88 26.30
C ASN A 583 -10.77 23.36 25.93
N ALA A 584 -10.00 24.17 26.66
CA ALA A 584 -9.77 25.59 26.34
C ALA A 584 -8.94 25.76 25.06
N ILE A 585 -7.92 24.93 24.85
CA ILE A 585 -7.08 24.94 23.65
C ILE A 585 -7.87 24.45 22.43
N ARG A 586 -8.70 23.41 22.59
CA ARG A 586 -9.52 22.86 21.49
C ARG A 586 -10.57 23.84 20.98
N LYS A 587 -11.21 24.63 21.88
CA LYS A 587 -12.17 25.70 21.52
C LYS A 587 -11.50 26.92 20.84
N LYS A 588 -10.26 27.27 21.21
CA LYS A 588 -9.51 28.36 20.55
C LYS A 588 -9.01 27.97 19.16
N ILE A 589 -8.60 26.72 18.97
CA ILE A 589 -8.12 26.21 17.68
C ILE A 589 -9.28 26.04 16.68
N THR A 590 -10.44 25.52 17.10
CA THR A 590 -11.62 25.39 16.22
C THR A 590 -12.14 26.73 15.71
N LYS A 591 -12.24 27.76 16.57
CA LYS A 591 -12.65 29.11 16.15
C LYS A 591 -11.67 29.77 15.18
N ARG A 592 -10.36 29.47 15.27
CA ARG A 592 -9.33 30.02 14.37
C ARG A 592 -9.32 29.31 13.01
N PHE A 593 -9.60 28.00 12.99
CA PHE A 593 -9.69 27.19 11.77
C PHE A 593 -10.99 27.41 10.98
N GLU A 594 -12.13 27.69 11.61
CA GLU A 594 -13.36 28.07 10.90
C GLU A 594 -13.21 29.39 10.14
N LYS A 595 -12.44 30.34 10.68
CA LYS A 595 -12.14 31.62 10.02
C LYS A 595 -11.24 31.45 8.78
N LEU A 596 -10.38 30.44 8.76
CA LEU A 596 -9.47 30.12 7.65
C LEU A 596 -10.13 29.28 6.55
N LYS A 597 -11.10 28.40 6.89
CA LYS A 597 -11.88 27.62 5.92
C LYS A 597 -12.68 28.48 4.93
N LYS A 598 -13.10 29.69 5.32
CA LYS A 598 -13.85 30.61 4.44
C LYS A 598 -13.00 31.26 3.33
N LYS A 599 -11.66 31.16 3.39
CA LYS A 599 -10.75 31.83 2.43
C LYS A 599 -10.01 30.90 1.46
N TRP A 600 -10.11 29.58 1.65
CA TRP A 600 -9.51 28.61 0.73
C TRP A 600 -10.59 28.01 -0.19
N ILE A 601 -10.46 28.25 -1.49
CA ILE A 601 -11.31 27.69 -2.54
C ILE A 601 -11.08 26.17 -2.59
N ILE A 602 -11.93 25.46 -1.85
CA ILE A 602 -12.65 24.24 -2.17
C ILE A 602 -12.05 23.39 -3.32
N LEU A 603 -11.20 22.41 -2.98
CA LEU A 603 -11.34 21.07 -3.60
C LEU A 603 -12.75 20.63 -3.20
N THR A 604 -13.70 20.61 -4.14
CA THR A 604 -15.07 20.19 -3.83
C THR A 604 -15.01 18.72 -3.45
N GLU A 605 -14.96 18.47 -2.16
CA GLU A 605 -15.23 17.16 -1.61
C GLU A 605 -16.56 16.66 -2.21
N THR A 606 -16.54 15.48 -2.81
CA THR A 606 -17.74 14.88 -3.38
C THR A 606 -18.75 14.63 -2.26
N LYS A 607 -20.06 14.65 -2.56
CA LYS A 607 -21.07 14.41 -1.52
C LYS A 607 -20.87 13.01 -0.93
N HIS A 608 -20.42 12.05 -1.73
CA HIS A 608 -20.09 10.70 -1.28
C HIS A 608 -18.94 10.66 -0.26
N ALA A 609 -17.80 11.30 -0.55
CA ALA A 609 -16.64 11.34 0.36
C ALA A 609 -16.99 12.01 1.69
N ARG A 610 -17.77 13.10 1.63
CA ARG A 610 -18.28 13.79 2.82
C ARG A 610 -19.17 12.89 3.68
N LYS A 611 -20.14 12.20 3.07
CA LYS A 611 -21.05 11.28 3.78
C LYS A 611 -20.32 10.12 4.43
N LEU A 612 -19.34 9.52 3.74
CA LEU A 612 -18.54 8.44 4.31
C LEU A 612 -17.76 8.91 5.54
N ARG A 613 -17.17 10.12 5.49
CA ARG A 613 -16.50 10.69 6.66
C ARG A 613 -17.49 11.01 7.80
N GLU A 614 -18.62 11.62 7.50
CA GLU A 614 -19.68 11.92 8.50
C GLU A 614 -20.16 10.62 9.18
N MET A 615 -20.32 9.54 8.41
CA MET A 615 -20.61 8.20 8.91
C MET A 615 -19.52 7.70 9.85
N GLN A 616 -18.24 7.75 9.44
CA GLN A 616 -17.12 7.29 10.29
C GLN A 616 -17.02 8.07 11.61
N GLU A 617 -17.21 9.40 11.56
CA GLU A 617 -17.26 10.25 12.75
C GLU A 617 -18.44 9.89 13.66
N HIS A 618 -19.60 9.55 13.06
CA HIS A 618 -20.79 9.14 13.78
C HIS A 618 -20.62 7.77 14.46
N LEU A 619 -20.13 6.76 13.73
CA LEU A 619 -19.82 5.44 14.28
C LEU A 619 -18.83 5.56 15.45
N GLY A 620 -17.80 6.40 15.32
CA GLY A 620 -16.87 6.67 16.42
C GLY A 620 -17.56 7.17 17.70
N LYS A 621 -18.56 8.04 17.59
CA LYS A 621 -19.35 8.52 18.75
C LYS A 621 -20.19 7.40 19.36
N LEU A 622 -20.92 6.65 18.53
CA LEU A 622 -21.73 5.51 19.00
C LEU A 622 -20.89 4.52 19.80
N TYR A 623 -19.66 4.29 19.34
CA TYR A 623 -18.72 3.40 19.98
C TYR A 623 -18.18 3.92 21.31
N GLU A 624 -17.87 5.22 21.40
CA GLU A 624 -17.44 5.86 22.65
C GLU A 624 -18.53 5.85 23.73
N ASP A 625 -19.80 5.91 23.31
CA ASP A 625 -20.97 5.93 24.19
C ASP A 625 -21.48 4.52 24.55
N TYR A 626 -20.96 3.47 23.91
CA TYR A 626 -21.37 2.09 24.17
C TYR A 626 -20.85 1.57 25.50
N TYR A 627 -21.72 0.86 26.23
CA TYR A 627 -21.41 0.22 27.49
C TYR A 627 -21.26 -1.29 27.27
N TRP A 628 -20.08 -1.81 27.58
CA TRP A 628 -19.75 -3.21 27.35
C TRP A 628 -20.37 -4.08 28.44
N GLU A 629 -21.38 -4.85 28.07
CA GLU A 629 -21.99 -5.88 28.91
C GLU A 629 -21.37 -7.25 28.60
N PRO A 630 -21.04 -8.08 29.61
CA PRO A 630 -20.59 -9.45 29.37
C PRO A 630 -21.64 -10.27 28.60
N CYS A 631 -21.21 -11.10 27.66
CA CYS A 631 -22.04 -12.07 26.94
C CYS A 631 -21.84 -13.48 27.52
N GLN A 632 -22.89 -14.29 27.61
CA GLN A 632 -22.74 -15.69 28.06
C GLN A 632 -22.52 -16.65 26.90
N GLU A 633 -22.53 -16.15 25.67
CA GLU A 633 -22.13 -16.85 24.47
C GLU A 633 -20.62 -17.08 24.50
N LYS A 634 -20.19 -18.22 23.97
CA LYS A 634 -18.79 -18.47 23.67
C LYS A 634 -18.35 -17.55 22.54
N VAL A 635 -17.21 -16.89 22.70
CA VAL A 635 -16.63 -15.99 21.69
C VAL A 635 -15.44 -16.68 21.02
N THR A 636 -15.43 -16.68 19.69
CA THR A 636 -14.29 -17.10 18.88
C THR A 636 -13.52 -15.87 18.41
N LEU A 637 -12.34 -15.63 18.96
CA LEU A 637 -11.46 -14.52 18.61
C LEU A 637 -10.41 -14.97 17.60
N ILE A 638 -10.50 -14.52 16.36
CA ILE A 638 -9.47 -14.73 15.33
C ILE A 638 -8.61 -13.46 15.27
N ARG A 639 -7.30 -13.59 15.49
CA ARG A 639 -6.34 -12.47 15.56
C ARG A 639 -5.33 -12.55 14.42
N SER A 640 -4.87 -11.39 13.98
CA SER A 640 -3.71 -11.30 13.10
C SER A 640 -2.41 -11.62 13.86
N SER A 641 -1.37 -12.03 13.13
CA SER A 641 -0.03 -12.23 13.70
C SER A 641 0.51 -10.94 14.33
N GLU A 642 0.24 -9.78 13.72
CA GLU A 642 0.59 -8.45 14.26
C GLU A 642 0.06 -8.27 15.69
N TYR A 643 -1.26 -8.46 15.90
CA TYR A 643 -1.84 -8.32 17.22
C TYR A 643 -1.38 -9.41 18.20
N ASN A 644 -1.08 -10.61 17.70
CA ASN A 644 -0.58 -11.68 18.54
C ASN A 644 0.87 -11.44 19.01
N GLU A 645 1.62 -10.62 18.30
CA GLU A 645 2.98 -10.21 18.64
C GLU A 645 3.03 -8.91 19.46
N ASP A 646 1.90 -8.17 19.59
CA ASP A 646 1.81 -6.96 20.41
C ASP A 646 2.22 -7.23 21.87
N PRO A 647 3.11 -6.42 22.47
CA PRO A 647 3.50 -6.53 23.88
C PRO A 647 2.32 -6.56 24.88
N ASN A 648 1.17 -5.98 24.52
CA ASN A 648 -0.04 -5.92 25.32
C ASN A 648 -1.03 -7.04 25.01
N LYS A 649 -0.66 -8.08 24.26
CA LYS A 649 -1.57 -9.16 23.86
C LYS A 649 -2.32 -9.81 25.04
N ASN A 650 -1.65 -9.99 26.18
CA ASN A 650 -2.25 -10.62 27.37
C ASN A 650 -3.34 -9.73 27.98
N PHE A 651 -3.09 -8.42 28.06
CA PHE A 651 -4.07 -7.44 28.50
C PHE A 651 -5.34 -7.45 27.64
N HIS A 652 -5.20 -7.70 26.33
CA HIS A 652 -6.34 -7.81 25.43
C HIS A 652 -7.13 -9.11 25.64
N LEU A 653 -6.44 -10.23 25.82
CA LEU A 653 -7.07 -11.52 26.10
C LEU A 653 -7.83 -11.49 27.42
N GLU A 654 -7.25 -10.92 28.49
CA GLU A 654 -7.91 -10.78 29.79
C GLU A 654 -9.25 -10.03 29.69
N ARG A 655 -9.31 -8.95 28.90
CA ARG A 655 -10.53 -8.18 28.70
C ARG A 655 -11.58 -8.94 27.90
N TRP A 656 -11.18 -9.66 26.87
CA TRP A 656 -12.09 -10.52 26.12
C TRP A 656 -12.61 -11.67 26.98
N SER A 657 -11.77 -12.28 27.81
CA SER A 657 -12.19 -13.29 28.78
C SER A 657 -13.18 -12.75 29.81
N ALA A 658 -13.06 -11.47 30.21
CA ALA A 658 -14.01 -10.84 31.11
C ALA A 658 -15.38 -10.56 30.47
N ILE A 659 -15.46 -10.51 29.14
CA ILE A 659 -16.71 -10.27 28.40
C ILE A 659 -17.33 -11.61 27.98
N ALA A 660 -16.54 -12.57 27.50
CA ALA A 660 -16.99 -13.86 26.99
C ALA A 660 -17.17 -14.88 28.12
N LEU A 661 -18.24 -14.75 28.91
CA LEU A 661 -18.53 -15.64 30.05
C LEU A 661 -18.79 -17.09 29.62
N GLY A 662 -19.25 -17.30 28.38
CA GLY A 662 -19.38 -18.64 27.77
C GLY A 662 -18.06 -19.28 27.34
N GLY A 663 -16.94 -18.59 27.54
CA GLY A 663 -15.59 -19.01 27.17
C GLY A 663 -15.06 -18.28 25.93
N LEU A 664 -13.73 -18.25 25.82
CA LEU A 664 -13.00 -17.60 24.74
C LEU A 664 -12.14 -18.64 23.99
N SER A 665 -12.36 -18.81 22.69
CA SER A 665 -11.46 -19.58 21.81
C SER A 665 -10.64 -18.62 20.97
N VAL A 666 -9.32 -18.79 20.94
CA VAL A 666 -8.40 -17.87 20.25
C VAL A 666 -7.69 -18.59 19.12
N TYR A 667 -7.74 -18.01 17.92
CA TYR A 667 -7.00 -18.47 16.75
C TYR A 667 -6.12 -17.32 16.23
N VAL A 668 -4.97 -17.66 15.65
CA VAL A 668 -4.05 -16.69 15.07
C VAL A 668 -3.86 -17.02 13.60
N VAL A 669 -4.04 -16.03 12.74
CA VAL A 669 -3.82 -16.14 11.30
C VAL A 669 -2.75 -15.14 10.85
N PRO A 670 -1.93 -15.47 9.83
CA PRO A 670 -0.95 -14.54 9.29
C PRO A 670 -1.62 -13.28 8.73
N GLY A 671 -1.07 -12.11 9.02
CA GLY A 671 -1.52 -10.83 8.46
C GLY A 671 -1.34 -9.66 9.42
N GLU A 672 -1.77 -8.49 8.95
CA GLU A 672 -1.86 -7.24 9.71
C GLU A 672 -3.33 -6.82 9.81
N HIS A 673 -3.65 -6.01 10.83
CA HIS A 673 -5.03 -5.61 11.11
C HIS A 673 -5.75 -4.95 9.94
N LEU A 674 -5.07 -4.02 9.27
CA LEU A 674 -5.64 -3.22 8.20
C LEU A 674 -5.81 -3.99 6.89
N THR A 675 -5.05 -5.07 6.70
CA THR A 675 -4.98 -5.84 5.44
C THR A 675 -5.51 -7.27 5.60
N LEU A 676 -6.04 -7.64 6.77
CA LEU A 676 -6.46 -9.01 7.08
C LEU A 676 -7.58 -9.55 6.17
N PHE A 677 -8.40 -8.66 5.62
CA PHE A 677 -9.47 -8.99 4.66
C PHE A 677 -9.04 -8.78 3.19
N GLU A 678 -7.74 -8.56 2.95
CA GLU A 678 -7.15 -8.43 1.63
C GLU A 678 -6.23 -9.63 1.33
N GLU A 679 -6.01 -9.92 0.05
CA GLU A 679 -5.09 -10.99 -0.35
C GLU A 679 -3.63 -10.60 -0.01
N PRO A 680 -2.81 -11.55 0.46
CA PRO A 680 -3.10 -12.98 0.65
C PRO A 680 -3.73 -13.33 2.02
N ALA A 681 -3.76 -12.41 2.99
CA ALA A 681 -4.14 -12.68 4.37
C ALA A 681 -5.59 -13.21 4.51
N VAL A 682 -6.49 -12.73 3.65
CA VAL A 682 -7.91 -13.12 3.63
C VAL A 682 -8.13 -14.61 3.39
N GLU A 683 -7.23 -15.28 2.67
CA GLU A 683 -7.30 -16.73 2.43
C GLU A 683 -7.11 -17.49 3.75
N HIS A 684 -6.12 -17.08 4.55
CA HIS A 684 -5.87 -17.68 5.86
C HIS A 684 -7.02 -17.40 6.85
N LEU A 685 -7.56 -16.18 6.83
CA LEU A 685 -8.74 -15.82 7.62
C LEU A 685 -9.95 -16.67 7.22
N ALA A 686 -10.25 -16.78 5.92
CA ALA A 686 -11.38 -17.54 5.40
C ALA A 686 -11.28 -19.02 5.77
N ARG A 687 -10.10 -19.63 5.60
CA ARG A 687 -9.87 -21.04 5.98
C ARG A 687 -10.12 -21.26 7.47
N GLN A 688 -9.59 -20.40 8.34
CA GLN A 688 -9.82 -20.53 9.78
C GLN A 688 -11.29 -20.31 10.15
N LEU A 689 -11.95 -19.36 9.49
CA LEU A 689 -13.38 -19.08 9.67
C LEU A 689 -14.25 -20.25 9.22
N GLN A 690 -13.93 -20.88 8.09
CA GLN A 690 -14.63 -22.06 7.57
C GLN A 690 -14.52 -23.23 8.56
N GLU A 691 -13.34 -23.49 9.10
CA GLU A 691 -13.16 -24.51 10.16
C GLU A 691 -14.03 -24.22 11.40
N CYS A 692 -14.19 -22.95 11.78
CA CYS A 692 -15.07 -22.57 12.88
C CYS A 692 -16.55 -22.77 12.55
N LEU A 693 -16.97 -22.43 11.32
CA LEU A 693 -18.34 -22.64 10.83
C LEU A 693 -18.69 -24.13 10.78
N ASP A 694 -17.79 -24.97 10.26
CA ASP A 694 -18.01 -26.42 10.16
C ASP A 694 -18.07 -27.07 11.55
N LYS A 695 -17.23 -26.63 12.50
CA LYS A 695 -17.31 -27.07 13.91
C LYS A 695 -18.62 -26.68 14.56
N ALA A 696 -19.11 -25.47 14.30
CA ALA A 696 -20.37 -24.98 14.84
C ALA A 696 -21.58 -25.71 14.24
N HIS A 697 -21.51 -26.11 12.97
CA HIS A 697 -22.55 -26.91 12.31
C HIS A 697 -22.67 -28.32 12.89
N ASN A 698 -21.55 -28.93 13.29
CA ASN A 698 -21.48 -30.31 13.78
C ASN A 698 -21.71 -30.48 15.30
N GLN A 699 -21.91 -29.41 16.07
CA GLN A 699 -22.21 -29.50 17.50
C GLN A 699 -23.74 -29.50 17.73
N PRO A 700 -24.31 -30.55 18.36
CA PRO A 700 -25.74 -30.55 18.71
C PRO A 700 -26.03 -29.47 19.75
N ALA A 701 -27.15 -28.77 19.57
CA ALA A 701 -27.66 -27.77 20.50
C ALA A 701 -28.06 -28.43 21.84
N GLY A 702 -27.10 -28.57 22.76
CA GLY A 702 -27.36 -29.06 24.11
C GLY A 702 -26.26 -29.95 24.67
N GLY A 703 -25.17 -29.34 25.15
CA GLY A 703 -24.15 -30.05 25.90
C GLY A 703 -23.43 -29.10 26.84
N ASN A 704 -23.92 -28.97 28.08
CA ASN A 704 -23.18 -28.35 29.17
C ASN A 704 -21.86 -29.11 29.35
N LEU A 705 -20.72 -28.46 29.07
CA LEU A 705 -19.41 -28.97 29.42
C LEU A 705 -18.84 -28.17 30.58
N SER A 706 -18.58 -28.89 31.67
CA SER A 706 -17.89 -28.44 32.88
C SER A 706 -16.53 -27.80 32.57
N PRO A 707 -16.08 -26.81 33.36
CA PRO A 707 -14.85 -26.10 33.10
C PRO A 707 -13.62 -26.98 33.38
N LEU A 708 -12.87 -27.30 32.33
CA LEU A 708 -11.50 -27.79 32.45
C LEU A 708 -10.59 -26.61 32.80
N THR A 709 -10.02 -26.67 34.00
CA THR A 709 -8.90 -25.85 34.48
C THR A 709 -7.70 -25.94 33.54
N LEU A 710 -7.15 -24.78 33.15
CA LEU A 710 -5.85 -24.66 32.49
C LEU A 710 -4.71 -24.83 33.52
N PRO A 711 -3.52 -25.30 33.11
CA PRO A 711 -2.31 -25.27 33.93
C PRO A 711 -1.83 -23.85 34.24
#